data_AF-A0A7S4R172-F1
#
_entry.id   AF-A0A7S4R172-F1
#
_cell.length_a   1.000
_cell.length_b   1.000
_cell.length_c   1.000
_cell.angle_alpha   90.00
_cell.angle_beta   90.00
_cell.angle_gamma   90.00
#
_symmetry.space_group_name_H-M   'P 1'
#
loop_
_entity.id
_entity.type
_entity.pdbx_description
1 polymer ?
#
loop_
_entity_poly.entity_id
_entity_poly.type
_entity_poly.pdbx_seq_one_letter_code
_entity_poly.pdbx_strand_id
1 'polypeptide(L)'
;LSSETNQSPSSCFGAETSSSPIVSVSLQPTKRNHNGTDDVNATANNSNDSTIDNNCEEDEEDFEIVADLSQFSGTLRISSIGGGIQKNALSKKKTAPQPEEETGADVPSPLFFTRKVTDLFPQFKKSERKPSVGIEQQLKTKEDLSEKNNCELDFVNEIESYETNWMDDNDKSNLREDFDDNSLGSDETKQAIVAIRRSSGIIREKTGRRFASPYLQMNLFLSNLSTELHMACASHDMPMMALLSILERNPKLAASRDALGDMPIHIFARNEMLALSEELEHAETFVHEYLKIVPDFMTVPSSDDGLIPFASAIVTWIEQSYSNRDETISKNSELNLFGTSTQNYNFAPSPLPTGEQCLIFLYPINLSMKPIVLWSLQILSFVLDELHTMRTLHRRRKTSARILNETRKHIIDEISSLPLFCKTILSLDSTEELHNLLPLTIITNTFLHENSIGPWLIGMFYGDKFSRTRAVEFLELVSSWGVDDLVGGHRRWFRIDHDAFVQNRTRTFKAFANLPENITATRVIGKKTLERATATHIVQYALNCRIGEPLVLGVLVFDGLFHIILLFAYRFAVLEKDAQKSGISPSALLVYLPAVYFIGRDVLTLASIILSSKQILSLYLRNPWTYMDIMSVVMAAWTASDQSESQQIFGRSIAIAITIALLWFKLLGFLRYINKQLTTFIASFFEILGAIKWFFLVLMVAKSNFLEFVFRSSTIF
;
A
#
# COMPACT_ATOMS: atom_id res chain seq x y z
N LEU A 1 -34.42 65.55 7.39
CA LEU A 1 -33.67 65.58 8.66
C LEU A 1 -32.32 64.91 8.40
N SER A 2 -31.50 65.51 7.54
CA SER A 2 -30.33 66.38 7.86
C SER A 2 -29.23 65.61 8.61
N SER A 3 -27.96 65.60 8.22
CA SER A 3 -27.19 66.02 7.04
C SER A 3 -25.74 65.63 7.32
N GLU A 4 -24.96 65.41 6.25
CA GLU A 4 -23.52 65.64 6.06
C GLU A 4 -22.71 66.17 7.27
N THR A 5 -21.46 65.76 7.51
CA THR A 5 -20.30 66.20 6.70
C THR A 5 -18.98 65.55 7.17
N ASN A 6 -18.06 65.46 6.21
CA ASN A 6 -16.60 65.31 6.31
C ASN A 6 -15.94 66.08 7.47
N GLN A 7 -14.82 65.57 8.00
CA GLN A 7 -13.51 66.24 7.97
C GLN A 7 -12.43 65.45 8.73
N SER A 8 -11.35 65.18 8.02
CA SER A 8 -9.99 65.00 8.55
C SER A 8 -9.53 66.28 9.28
N PRO A 9 -8.58 66.15 10.21
CA PRO A 9 -7.39 66.96 10.05
C PRO A 9 -6.07 66.21 10.31
N SER A 10 -5.08 66.64 9.53
CA SER A 10 -3.65 66.43 9.66
C SER A 10 -3.00 67.27 10.76
N SER A 11 -1.71 66.95 11.01
CA SER A 11 -0.66 67.70 11.75
C SER A 11 -0.50 67.34 13.24
N CYS A 12 0.67 67.28 13.87
CA CYS A 12 2.10 67.27 13.52
C CYS A 12 2.86 67.08 14.87
N PHE A 13 4.17 66.76 14.81
CA PHE A 13 5.17 66.61 15.90
C PHE A 13 5.09 65.30 16.71
N GLY A 14 6.18 64.59 17.00
CA GLY A 14 7.60 64.89 16.80
C GLY A 14 8.42 63.60 16.91
N ALA A 15 9.59 63.65 16.30
CA ALA A 15 10.60 62.61 16.31
C ALA A 15 11.12 62.33 17.72
N GLU A 16 11.38 61.07 18.03
CA GLU A 16 12.56 60.71 18.82
C GLU A 16 13.04 59.30 18.48
N THR A 17 14.30 59.28 18.09
CA THR A 17 15.16 58.15 17.74
C THR A 17 15.47 57.29 18.96
N SER A 18 15.38 55.96 18.83
CA SER A 18 16.34 55.08 19.52
C SER A 18 16.48 53.75 18.80
N SER A 19 17.62 53.64 18.15
CA SER A 19 18.26 52.43 17.64
C SER A 19 18.60 51.47 18.78
N SER A 20 18.45 50.16 18.55
CA SER A 20 19.16 49.10 19.28
C SER A 20 19.22 47.82 18.43
N PRO A 21 20.26 46.98 18.62
CA PRO A 21 21.00 46.42 17.50
C PRO A 21 20.67 44.95 17.18
N ILE A 22 20.77 44.61 15.90
CA ILE A 22 20.80 43.25 15.38
C ILE A 22 22.23 42.71 15.61
N VAL A 23 22.36 41.75 16.51
CA VAL A 23 23.58 40.96 16.69
C VAL A 23 23.48 39.74 15.78
N SER A 24 24.20 39.77 14.67
CA SER A 24 24.46 38.62 13.80
C SER A 24 25.69 37.87 14.31
N VAL A 25 25.50 36.61 14.73
CA VAL A 25 26.59 35.70 15.09
C VAL A 25 27.06 35.00 13.82
N SER A 26 28.24 35.40 13.34
CA SER A 26 29.00 34.73 12.28
C SER A 26 29.97 33.72 12.92
N LEU A 27 29.82 32.44 12.57
CA LEU A 27 30.76 31.38 12.95
C LEU A 27 31.80 31.22 11.82
N GLN A 28 33.03 31.68 12.07
CA GLN A 28 34.21 31.29 11.29
C GLN A 28 34.90 30.07 11.95
N PRO A 29 35.42 29.11 11.17
CA PRO A 29 36.15 27.97 11.69
C PRO A 29 37.60 28.34 12.02
N THR A 30 38.02 27.99 13.23
CA THR A 30 39.38 28.14 13.75
C THR A 30 40.31 27.09 13.15
N LYS A 31 41.32 27.57 12.41
CA LYS A 31 42.54 26.80 12.07
C LYS A 31 43.33 26.51 13.35
N ARG A 32 43.67 25.24 13.57
CA ARG A 32 44.60 24.81 14.61
C ARG A 32 45.93 24.44 13.96
N ASN A 33 46.95 25.23 14.27
CA ASN A 33 48.36 24.97 13.95
C ASN A 33 48.91 23.85 14.83
N HIS A 34 49.60 22.88 14.23
CA HIS A 34 50.70 22.17 14.86
C HIS A 34 51.90 22.17 13.92
N ASN A 35 52.94 22.87 14.36
CA ASN A 35 54.31 22.82 13.84
C ASN A 35 55.06 21.69 14.57
N GLY A 36 55.98 21.07 13.84
CA GLY A 36 57.03 20.17 14.32
C GLY A 36 57.49 19.28 13.15
N THR A 37 58.24 19.81 12.19
CA THR A 37 59.71 19.74 12.10
C THR A 37 60.25 18.31 12.28
N ASP A 38 60.65 17.64 11.19
CA ASP A 38 62.06 17.57 10.80
C ASP A 38 62.24 16.85 9.46
N ASP A 39 63.27 17.30 8.76
CA ASP A 39 63.72 16.96 7.41
C ASP A 39 64.18 15.49 7.24
N VAL A 40 64.15 14.97 6.00
CA VAL A 40 65.35 14.53 5.24
C VAL A 40 64.96 14.02 3.84
N ASN A 41 65.63 14.62 2.86
CA ASN A 41 65.88 14.25 1.46
C ASN A 41 65.67 12.77 1.04
N ALA A 42 65.14 12.54 -0.16
CA ALA A 42 65.94 12.25 -1.36
C ALA A 42 65.12 11.66 -2.53
N THR A 43 65.61 11.97 -3.72
CA THR A 43 65.20 11.68 -5.09
C THR A 43 65.21 10.21 -5.53
N ALA A 44 64.43 9.96 -6.60
CA ALA A 44 64.73 9.15 -7.79
C ALA A 44 64.12 7.73 -7.95
N ASN A 45 63.36 7.63 -9.06
CA ASN A 45 63.37 6.63 -10.13
C ASN A 45 63.05 5.13 -9.89
N ASN A 46 62.28 4.65 -10.88
CA ASN A 46 62.31 3.34 -11.55
C ASN A 46 61.43 2.18 -11.04
N SER A 47 60.43 1.89 -11.88
CA SER A 47 60.13 0.59 -12.52
C SER A 47 60.12 -0.68 -11.65
N ASN A 48 58.96 -1.32 -11.54
CA ASN A 48 58.66 -2.58 -12.24
C ASN A 48 57.32 -3.17 -11.75
N ASP A 49 56.48 -3.48 -12.73
CA ASP A 49 55.78 -4.74 -12.94
C ASP A 49 55.70 -5.74 -11.77
N SER A 50 54.49 -6.03 -11.29
CA SER A 50 54.05 -7.39 -10.96
C SER A 50 52.54 -7.43 -10.71
N THR A 51 51.85 -8.12 -11.62
CA THR A 51 50.56 -8.81 -11.48
C THR A 51 50.39 -9.53 -10.14
N ILE A 52 49.32 -9.23 -9.39
CA ILE A 52 48.70 -10.13 -8.40
C ILE A 52 47.18 -9.91 -8.40
N ASP A 53 46.46 -11.03 -8.31
CA ASP A 53 45.02 -11.26 -8.41
C ASP A 53 44.11 -10.37 -7.57
N ASN A 54 43.03 -9.86 -8.19
CA ASN A 54 41.89 -9.25 -7.52
C ASN A 54 40.89 -10.33 -7.09
N ASN A 55 40.95 -10.73 -5.82
CA ASN A 55 39.78 -11.22 -5.08
C ASN A 55 39.33 -10.09 -4.14
N CYS A 56 38.27 -9.36 -4.52
CA CYS A 56 37.57 -8.45 -3.63
C CYS A 56 36.33 -9.17 -3.08
N GLU A 57 36.47 -9.75 -1.88
CA GLU A 57 35.37 -9.84 -0.94
C GLU A 57 35.26 -8.46 -0.26
N GLU A 58 34.17 -7.74 -0.52
CA GLU A 58 33.81 -6.55 0.24
C GLU A 58 33.09 -7.00 1.51
N ASP A 59 33.83 -7.00 2.63
CA ASP A 59 33.27 -7.00 3.98
C ASP A 59 32.71 -5.59 4.26
N GLU A 60 31.37 -5.45 4.25
CA GLU A 60 30.70 -4.30 4.85
C GLU A 60 30.70 -4.45 6.37
N GLU A 61 31.58 -3.69 7.04
CA GLU A 61 31.56 -3.49 8.49
C GLU A 61 30.35 -2.62 8.88
N ASP A 62 29.28 -3.27 9.35
CA ASP A 62 28.19 -2.60 10.08
C ASP A 62 28.68 -2.20 11.48
N PHE A 63 28.81 -0.89 11.72
CA PHE A 63 28.96 -0.32 13.06
C PHE A 63 27.64 -0.48 13.84
N GLU A 64 27.53 -1.57 14.59
CA GLU A 64 26.45 -1.81 15.56
C GLU A 64 26.79 -1.06 16.86
N ILE A 65 26.12 0.09 17.11
CA ILE A 65 26.12 0.72 18.43
C ILE A 65 25.20 -0.10 19.33
N VAL A 66 25.77 -1.07 20.03
CA VAL A 66 25.14 -1.80 21.13
C VAL A 66 25.06 -0.86 22.34
N ALA A 67 23.89 -0.26 22.56
CA ALA A 67 23.55 0.35 23.84
C ALA A 67 23.01 -0.74 24.78
N ASP A 68 23.89 -1.20 25.67
CA ASP A 68 23.65 -2.18 26.71
C ASP A 68 22.68 -1.63 27.77
N LEU A 69 21.43 -2.13 27.77
CA LEU A 69 20.44 -1.93 28.83
C LEU A 69 19.93 -3.30 29.31
N SER A 70 20.85 -4.09 29.88
CA SER A 70 20.58 -5.42 30.42
C SER A 70 20.87 -5.51 31.92
N GLN A 71 20.28 -4.63 32.74
CA GLN A 71 20.22 -4.85 34.20
C GLN A 71 18.87 -4.40 34.76
N PHE A 72 17.88 -5.30 34.77
CA PHE A 72 16.85 -5.47 35.82
C PHE A 72 15.85 -6.54 35.35
N SER A 73 16.11 -7.81 35.67
CA SER A 73 15.10 -8.86 35.64
C SER A 73 15.31 -9.75 36.86
N GLY A 74 14.61 -9.39 37.94
CA GLY A 74 14.48 -10.21 39.13
C GLY A 74 13.44 -11.30 38.88
N THR A 75 13.91 -12.55 38.90
CA THR A 75 13.15 -13.77 38.72
C THR A 75 12.17 -14.00 39.88
N LEU A 76 10.87 -13.92 39.64
CA LEU A 76 9.83 -14.37 40.58
C LEU A 76 9.27 -15.72 40.09
N ARG A 77 9.76 -16.81 40.70
CA ARG A 77 9.21 -18.17 40.59
C ARG A 77 7.89 -18.25 41.37
N ILE A 78 6.78 -18.58 40.69
CA ILE A 78 5.57 -19.08 41.34
C ILE A 78 5.38 -20.53 40.89
N SER A 79 5.52 -21.43 41.86
CA SER A 79 5.23 -22.87 41.76
C SER A 79 3.71 -23.10 41.78
N SER A 80 3.14 -23.74 40.74
CA SER A 80 1.79 -24.32 40.84
C SER A 80 1.88 -25.81 41.12
N ILE A 81 1.36 -26.18 42.29
CA ILE A 81 1.21 -27.55 42.78
C ILE A 81 0.11 -28.26 41.97
N GLY A 82 0.43 -29.47 41.51
CA GLY A 82 -0.52 -30.38 40.88
C GLY A 82 -1.40 -31.08 41.91
N GLY A 83 -2.65 -31.34 41.53
CA GLY A 83 -3.59 -32.17 42.27
C GLY A 83 -4.62 -32.73 41.33
N GLY A 84 -4.47 -34.00 40.95
CA GLY A 84 -5.47 -34.76 40.22
C GLY A 84 -6.54 -35.33 41.15
N ILE A 85 -7.79 -35.41 40.68
CA ILE A 85 -8.83 -36.23 41.28
C ILE A 85 -9.62 -36.94 40.17
N GLN A 86 -9.80 -38.25 40.38
CA GLN A 86 -10.48 -39.21 39.52
C GLN A 86 -12.01 -39.09 39.49
N LYS A 87 -12.53 -39.62 38.38
CA LYS A 87 -13.88 -40.08 38.02
C LYS A 87 -14.78 -40.50 39.20
N ASN A 88 -16.07 -40.17 39.07
CA ASN A 88 -17.15 -41.12 39.33
C ASN A 88 -18.37 -40.86 38.43
N ALA A 89 -18.90 -41.96 37.90
CA ALA A 89 -20.09 -42.03 37.07
C ALA A 89 -21.33 -42.26 37.95
N LEU A 90 -22.49 -41.67 37.61
CA LEU A 90 -23.80 -42.26 37.91
C LEU A 90 -24.93 -41.64 37.06
N SER A 91 -25.36 -42.39 36.05
CA SER A 91 -26.73 -42.83 35.73
C SER A 91 -27.97 -42.06 36.23
N LYS A 92 -28.99 -42.02 35.33
CA LYS A 92 -30.46 -41.76 35.48
C LYS A 92 -30.91 -40.33 35.12
N LYS A 93 -32.07 -40.08 34.51
CA LYS A 93 -33.10 -40.87 33.82
C LYS A 93 -34.03 -39.83 33.16
N LYS A 94 -34.56 -40.22 32.00
CA LYS A 94 -35.47 -39.54 31.08
C LYS A 94 -36.84 -39.20 31.70
N THR A 95 -37.33 -37.96 31.53
CA THR A 95 -38.77 -37.67 31.44
C THR A 95 -39.01 -36.33 30.72
N ALA A 96 -39.81 -36.37 29.65
CA ALA A 96 -40.41 -35.21 28.99
C ALA A 96 -41.84 -34.99 29.55
N PRO A 97 -42.40 -33.79 29.40
CA PRO A 97 -43.83 -33.67 29.16
C PRO A 97 -44.17 -32.86 27.90
N GLN A 98 -45.33 -33.24 27.35
CA GLN A 98 -46.04 -32.67 26.20
C GLN A 98 -46.64 -31.28 26.50
N PRO A 99 -47.13 -30.57 25.46
CA PRO A 99 -47.60 -29.19 25.55
C PRO A 99 -49.11 -29.10 25.81
N GLU A 100 -49.53 -28.02 26.46
CA GLU A 100 -50.92 -27.55 26.47
C GLU A 100 -50.98 -26.10 25.95
N GLU A 101 -52.00 -25.88 25.12
CA GLU A 101 -52.64 -24.61 24.70
C GLU A 101 -52.97 -23.72 25.92
N GLU A 102 -53.20 -22.40 25.89
CA GLU A 102 -53.99 -21.59 24.97
C GLU A 102 -53.92 -20.11 25.44
N THR A 103 -54.16 -19.13 24.53
CA THR A 103 -54.56 -17.71 24.76
C THR A 103 -53.56 -16.76 25.48
N GLY A 104 -53.38 -15.48 25.16
CA GLY A 104 -53.98 -14.48 24.28
C GLY A 104 -53.57 -13.07 24.80
N ALA A 105 -53.49 -12.09 23.90
CA ALA A 105 -53.39 -10.62 24.11
C ALA A 105 -52.01 -9.93 24.35
N ASP A 106 -51.47 -9.37 23.26
CA ASP A 106 -51.34 -7.91 22.97
C ASP A 106 -50.35 -6.94 23.71
N VAL A 107 -49.30 -6.59 22.93
CA VAL A 107 -48.57 -5.28 22.74
C VAL A 107 -47.57 -4.80 23.84
N PRO A 108 -46.53 -3.98 23.52
CA PRO A 108 -45.25 -4.35 22.93
C PRO A 108 -44.04 -3.96 23.82
N SER A 109 -42.88 -4.57 23.61
CA SER A 109 -41.59 -4.06 24.13
C SER A 109 -40.43 -4.45 23.19
N PRO A 110 -39.35 -3.66 23.17
CA PRO A 110 -38.56 -3.39 21.98
C PRO A 110 -37.53 -4.49 21.68
N LEU A 111 -37.49 -4.90 20.41
CA LEU A 111 -36.52 -5.85 19.87
C LEU A 111 -35.11 -5.23 19.83
N PHE A 112 -34.24 -5.71 20.71
CA PHE A 112 -32.79 -5.69 20.52
C PHE A 112 -32.43 -6.72 19.45
N PHE A 113 -32.00 -6.25 18.27
CA PHE A 113 -31.38 -7.10 17.25
C PHE A 113 -29.86 -7.12 17.45
N THR A 114 -29.35 -8.18 18.08
CA THR A 114 -27.97 -8.64 17.86
C THR A 114 -28.01 -9.68 16.74
N ARG A 115 -27.84 -9.23 15.49
CA ARG A 115 -27.71 -10.15 14.35
C ARG A 115 -26.23 -10.47 14.13
N LYS A 116 -25.83 -11.70 14.49
CA LYS A 116 -24.62 -12.34 13.97
C LYS A 116 -24.77 -12.45 12.45
N VAL A 117 -23.84 -11.85 11.71
CA VAL A 117 -23.69 -12.02 10.25
C VAL A 117 -22.67 -13.13 10.05
N THR A 118 -23.15 -14.36 10.09
CA THR A 118 -22.52 -15.55 9.55
C THR A 118 -23.70 -16.37 9.06
N ASP A 119 -24.08 -16.18 7.79
CA ASP A 119 -24.94 -17.07 6.98
C ASP A 119 -25.38 -16.32 5.72
N LEU A 120 -24.45 -16.15 4.76
CA LEU A 120 -24.75 -15.90 3.34
C LEU A 120 -23.53 -16.35 2.52
N PHE A 121 -23.37 -17.66 2.38
CA PHE A 121 -22.52 -18.28 1.35
C PHE A 121 -23.35 -19.42 0.72
N PRO A 122 -23.60 -19.41 -0.61
CA PRO A 122 -24.11 -20.60 -1.28
C PRO A 122 -23.00 -21.65 -1.34
N GLN A 123 -23.31 -22.84 -0.84
CA GLN A 123 -22.43 -23.99 -0.80
C GLN A 123 -22.13 -24.51 -2.23
N PHE A 124 -20.89 -24.37 -2.68
CA PHE A 124 -20.34 -25.31 -3.67
C PHE A 124 -20.00 -26.61 -2.95
N LYS A 125 -20.67 -27.69 -3.35
CA LYS A 125 -20.47 -29.07 -2.89
C LYS A 125 -19.00 -29.47 -3.05
N LYS A 126 -18.25 -29.51 -1.94
CA LYS A 126 -17.05 -30.34 -1.83
C LYS A 126 -17.49 -31.80 -1.63
N SER A 127 -17.08 -32.65 -2.57
CA SER A 127 -17.15 -34.11 -2.48
C SER A 127 -16.24 -34.59 -1.34
N GLU A 128 -16.85 -34.96 -0.20
CA GLU A 128 -16.16 -35.66 0.89
C GLU A 128 -15.95 -37.13 0.50
N ARG A 129 -14.69 -37.52 0.23
CA ARG A 129 -14.28 -38.94 0.30
C ARG A 129 -13.86 -39.26 1.74
N LYS A 130 -14.62 -40.16 2.38
CA LYS A 130 -14.31 -40.77 3.68
C LYS A 130 -13.04 -41.64 3.59
N PRO A 131 -12.24 -41.74 4.67
CA PRO A 131 -11.14 -42.69 4.77
C PRO A 131 -11.66 -44.06 5.24
N SER A 132 -11.32 -45.12 4.53
CA SER A 132 -11.47 -46.50 5.02
C SER A 132 -10.22 -46.93 5.77
N VAL A 133 -10.41 -47.33 7.03
CA VAL A 133 -9.43 -47.96 7.92
C VAL A 133 -9.38 -49.47 7.68
N GLY A 134 -8.16 -50.03 7.67
CA GLY A 134 -7.82 -51.43 7.96
C GLY A 134 -7.69 -52.31 6.71
N ILE A 135 -6.59 -53.00 6.44
CA ILE A 135 -5.88 -53.96 7.30
C ILE A 135 -4.53 -54.28 6.66
N GLU A 136 -3.56 -54.32 7.56
CA GLU A 136 -2.23 -54.91 7.54
C GLU A 136 -2.22 -56.36 7.06
N GLN A 137 -1.58 -56.67 5.92
CA GLN A 137 -0.95 -57.97 5.67
C GLN A 137 -0.05 -57.97 4.42
N GLN A 138 1.19 -58.41 4.64
CA GLN A 138 2.12 -59.05 3.68
C GLN A 138 2.98 -58.16 2.76
N LEU A 139 4.09 -57.70 3.35
CA LEU A 139 5.40 -57.61 2.71
C LEU A 139 5.82 -58.99 2.17
N LYS A 140 5.64 -59.24 0.87
CA LYS A 140 6.43 -60.21 0.07
C LYS A 140 5.99 -60.19 -1.39
N THR A 141 6.58 -59.31 -2.19
CA THR A 141 7.08 -59.58 -3.57
C THR A 141 7.55 -58.24 -4.13
N LYS A 142 8.86 -58.14 -4.35
CA LYS A 142 9.53 -56.98 -4.93
C LYS A 142 10.39 -57.53 -6.06
N GLU A 143 9.72 -57.86 -7.16
CA GLU A 143 10.25 -58.20 -8.47
C GLU A 143 9.05 -58.07 -9.42
N ASP A 144 9.29 -57.55 -10.61
CA ASP A 144 8.32 -57.25 -11.67
C ASP A 144 7.53 -55.93 -11.52
N LEU A 145 8.21 -54.82 -11.82
CA LEU A 145 7.67 -53.64 -12.53
C LEU A 145 8.84 -52.70 -12.87
N SER A 146 9.73 -53.16 -13.77
CA SER A 146 10.79 -52.34 -14.39
C SER A 146 10.64 -52.24 -15.91
N GLU A 147 9.41 -52.29 -16.43
CA GLU A 147 9.18 -52.38 -17.88
C GLU A 147 8.10 -51.42 -18.41
N LYS A 148 7.96 -50.24 -17.78
CA LYS A 148 7.04 -49.20 -18.29
C LYS A 148 7.54 -47.76 -18.28
N ASN A 149 8.86 -47.56 -18.11
CA ASN A 149 9.49 -46.24 -18.17
C ASN A 149 10.44 -46.04 -19.39
N ASN A 150 10.34 -46.88 -20.42
CA ASN A 150 11.21 -46.82 -21.60
C ASN A 150 10.54 -46.27 -22.87
N CYS A 151 9.33 -45.69 -22.80
CA CYS A 151 8.69 -45.06 -23.97
C CYS A 151 8.67 -43.53 -23.95
N GLU A 152 9.15 -42.89 -22.88
CA GLU A 152 9.19 -41.42 -22.75
C GLU A 152 10.59 -40.84 -22.90
N LEU A 153 11.61 -41.70 -23.10
CA LEU A 153 13.00 -41.31 -23.28
C LEU A 153 13.40 -41.13 -24.76
N ASP A 154 12.64 -41.69 -25.70
CA ASP A 154 12.97 -41.61 -27.13
C ASP A 154 12.53 -40.28 -27.78
N PHE A 155 11.57 -39.56 -27.18
CA PHE A 155 11.12 -38.26 -27.70
C PHE A 155 12.03 -37.09 -27.29
N VAL A 156 12.79 -37.25 -26.20
CA VAL A 156 13.74 -36.23 -25.71
C VAL A 156 15.07 -36.29 -26.47
N ASN A 157 15.45 -37.46 -26.97
CA ASN A 157 16.70 -37.64 -27.74
C ASN A 157 16.60 -37.12 -29.20
N GLU A 158 15.39 -36.94 -29.74
CA GLU A 158 15.22 -36.40 -31.10
C GLU A 158 15.35 -34.86 -31.15
N ILE A 159 15.12 -34.18 -30.03
CA ILE A 159 15.32 -32.72 -29.87
C ILE A 159 16.80 -32.38 -29.65
N GLU A 160 17.59 -33.25 -29.01
CA GLU A 160 19.05 -33.04 -28.80
C GLU A 160 19.89 -33.16 -30.09
N SER A 161 19.34 -33.68 -31.20
CA SER A 161 20.05 -33.73 -32.48
C SER A 161 20.09 -32.40 -33.25
N TYR A 162 19.33 -31.39 -32.82
CA TYR A 162 19.26 -30.08 -33.48
C TYR A 162 20.00 -28.94 -32.75
N GLU A 163 20.40 -29.13 -31.49
CA GLU A 163 21.11 -28.11 -30.69
C GLU A 163 22.65 -28.16 -30.81
N THR A 164 23.23 -29.14 -31.51
CA THR A 164 24.70 -29.31 -31.60
C THR A 164 25.37 -28.60 -32.79
N ASN A 165 24.66 -27.75 -33.55
CA ASN A 165 25.24 -27.05 -34.71
C ASN A 165 25.40 -25.52 -34.54
N TRP A 166 25.23 -24.99 -33.34
CA TRP A 166 25.48 -23.57 -33.05
C TRP A 166 26.23 -23.44 -31.72
N MET A 167 27.56 -23.58 -31.78
CA MET A 167 28.57 -22.86 -30.99
C MET A 167 29.90 -23.61 -31.10
N ASP A 168 30.68 -23.28 -32.13
CA ASP A 168 32.14 -23.48 -32.13
C ASP A 168 32.77 -22.08 -32.14
N ASP A 169 32.88 -21.47 -30.96
CA ASP A 169 33.71 -20.29 -30.71
C ASP A 169 35.12 -20.78 -30.35
N ASN A 170 35.91 -21.08 -31.37
CA ASN A 170 37.35 -21.19 -31.28
C ASN A 170 37.96 -20.90 -32.66
N ASP A 171 38.02 -19.62 -33.03
CA ASP A 171 39.12 -19.04 -33.79
C ASP A 171 38.92 -17.53 -33.99
N LYS A 172 39.40 -16.74 -33.03
CA LYS A 172 39.72 -15.33 -33.22
C LYS A 172 41.20 -15.11 -32.95
N SER A 173 42.02 -15.32 -33.97
CA SER A 173 43.22 -14.50 -34.19
C SER A 173 43.61 -14.55 -35.66
N ASN A 174 43.86 -13.37 -36.23
CA ASN A 174 44.28 -13.11 -37.61
C ASN A 174 43.17 -13.09 -38.68
N LEU A 175 42.57 -11.92 -38.87
CA LEU A 175 42.49 -11.28 -40.18
C LEU A 175 41.99 -9.84 -39.98
N ARG A 176 42.96 -8.93 -40.05
CA ARG A 176 42.78 -7.50 -40.20
C ARG A 176 42.98 -7.26 -41.69
N GLU A 177 41.90 -7.19 -42.45
CA GLU A 177 41.92 -6.74 -43.83
C GLU A 177 40.59 -6.07 -44.16
N ASP A 178 40.73 -4.98 -44.90
CA ASP A 178 39.75 -3.99 -45.28
C ASP A 178 38.55 -4.61 -46.00
N PHE A 179 37.33 -4.17 -45.67
CA PHE A 179 36.18 -4.31 -46.56
C PHE A 179 35.40 -3.01 -46.64
N ASP A 180 35.47 -2.44 -47.85
CA ASP A 180 34.77 -1.26 -48.33
C ASP A 180 33.24 -1.38 -48.18
N ASP A 181 32.66 -0.32 -47.62
CA ASP A 181 31.24 0.04 -47.78
C ASP A 181 30.98 0.40 -49.25
N ASN A 182 30.73 -0.59 -50.10
CA ASN A 182 30.08 -0.42 -51.39
C ASN A 182 29.64 -1.77 -51.97
N SER A 183 28.42 -2.22 -51.65
CA SER A 183 27.45 -2.65 -52.68
C SER A 183 26.15 -3.22 -52.09
N LEU A 184 25.04 -2.86 -52.77
CA LEU A 184 23.74 -3.53 -52.81
C LEU A 184 22.77 -3.33 -51.63
N GLY A 185 22.25 -2.12 -51.54
CA GLY A 185 20.83 -1.86 -51.25
C GLY A 185 20.45 -0.59 -51.98
N SER A 186 19.55 -0.67 -52.97
CA SER A 186 19.30 0.44 -53.89
C SER A 186 18.89 1.72 -53.17
N ASP A 187 19.49 2.85 -53.57
CA ASP A 187 19.17 4.19 -53.06
C ASP A 187 17.68 4.53 -53.18
N GLU A 188 16.93 3.82 -54.02
CA GLU A 188 15.47 3.94 -54.14
C GLU A 188 14.72 3.50 -52.88
N THR A 189 15.16 2.49 -52.12
CA THR A 189 14.44 2.04 -50.91
C THR A 189 14.65 3.00 -49.75
N LYS A 190 15.87 3.53 -49.60
CA LYS A 190 16.19 4.54 -48.58
C LYS A 190 15.55 5.89 -48.91
N GLN A 191 15.51 6.28 -50.19
CA GLN A 191 14.83 7.51 -50.62
C GLN A 191 13.29 7.41 -50.52
N ALA A 192 12.71 6.23 -50.77
CA ALA A 192 11.26 6.01 -50.57
C ALA A 192 10.85 6.13 -49.09
N ILE A 193 11.63 5.56 -48.17
CA ILE A 193 11.35 5.64 -46.72
C ILE A 193 11.50 7.07 -46.19
N VAL A 194 12.48 7.84 -46.68
CA VAL A 194 12.68 9.25 -46.31
C VAL A 194 11.64 10.18 -46.95
N ALA A 195 11.17 9.89 -48.16
CA ALA A 195 10.11 10.64 -48.83
C ALA A 195 8.74 10.45 -48.14
N ILE A 196 8.42 9.23 -47.72
CA ILE A 196 7.16 8.90 -47.02
C ILE A 196 7.10 9.59 -45.65
N ARG A 197 8.21 9.65 -44.90
CA ARG A 197 8.26 10.32 -43.59
C ARG A 197 8.10 11.85 -43.68
N ARG A 198 8.43 12.46 -44.82
CA ARG A 198 8.24 13.91 -45.07
C ARG A 198 6.85 14.27 -45.61
N SER A 199 6.14 13.34 -46.27
CA SER A 199 4.79 13.61 -46.80
C SER A 199 3.67 13.51 -45.75
N SER A 200 3.91 12.84 -44.62
CA SER A 200 2.88 12.64 -43.58
C SER A 200 2.61 13.87 -42.69
N GLY A 201 3.40 14.94 -42.85
CA GLY A 201 3.30 16.13 -42.00
C GLY A 201 2.39 17.24 -42.50
N ILE A 202 2.04 17.30 -43.79
CA ILE A 202 1.30 18.43 -44.36
C ILE A 202 0.47 17.93 -45.54
N ILE A 203 -0.86 17.94 -45.42
CA ILE A 203 -1.87 18.38 -46.41
C ILE A 203 -3.24 17.88 -45.93
N ARG A 204 -4.05 18.82 -45.46
CA ARG A 204 -5.49 18.66 -45.26
C ARG A 204 -6.19 19.72 -46.11
N GLU A 205 -6.44 19.45 -47.39
CA GLU A 205 -7.55 20.10 -48.09
C GLU A 205 -8.05 19.40 -49.37
N LYS A 206 -9.37 19.23 -49.39
CA LYS A 206 -10.34 19.09 -50.48
C LYS A 206 -9.80 18.83 -51.90
N THR A 207 -10.09 17.65 -52.44
CA THR A 207 -10.88 17.50 -53.68
C THR A 207 -11.25 16.03 -53.89
N GLY A 208 -12.52 15.78 -54.25
CA GLY A 208 -13.04 14.45 -54.51
C GLY A 208 -12.60 13.93 -55.89
N ARG A 209 -11.71 12.94 -55.90
CA ARG A 209 -11.60 11.92 -56.95
C ARG A 209 -11.25 10.58 -56.31
N ARG A 210 -11.99 9.54 -56.68
CA ARG A 210 -11.77 8.15 -56.25
C ARG A 210 -10.47 7.62 -56.87
N PHE A 211 -9.36 7.79 -56.17
CA PHE A 211 -8.20 6.91 -56.30
C PHE A 211 -8.36 5.79 -55.27
N ALA A 212 -8.08 4.55 -55.67
CA ALA A 212 -7.96 3.44 -54.73
C ALA A 212 -6.97 3.86 -53.63
N SER A 213 -7.40 3.74 -52.38
CA SER A 213 -6.68 4.24 -51.21
C SER A 213 -5.24 3.69 -51.15
N PRO A 214 -4.21 4.53 -50.94
CA PRO A 214 -2.83 4.08 -50.70
C PRO A 214 -2.70 3.03 -49.58
N TYR A 215 -3.67 2.97 -48.67
CA TYR A 215 -3.76 1.94 -47.63
C TYR A 215 -3.91 0.51 -48.18
N LEU A 216 -4.57 0.32 -49.33
CA LEU A 216 -4.76 -1.01 -49.91
C LEU A 216 -3.47 -1.57 -50.53
N GLN A 217 -2.60 -0.71 -51.08
CA GLN A 217 -1.29 -1.12 -51.56
C GLN A 217 -0.28 -1.32 -50.40
N MET A 218 -0.40 -0.55 -49.32
CA MET A 218 0.41 -0.75 -48.11
C MET A 218 0.10 -2.10 -47.44
N ASN A 219 -1.19 -2.46 -47.32
CA ASN A 219 -1.59 -3.76 -46.75
C ASN A 219 -1.13 -4.95 -47.59
N LEU A 220 -1.10 -4.81 -48.92
CA LEU A 220 -0.57 -5.84 -49.84
C LEU A 220 0.97 -5.96 -49.80
N PHE A 221 1.68 -4.88 -49.45
CA PHE A 221 3.13 -4.92 -49.30
C PHE A 221 3.55 -5.49 -47.93
N LEU A 222 2.81 -5.12 -46.88
CA LEU A 222 3.02 -5.66 -45.53
C LEU A 222 2.67 -7.15 -45.46
N SER A 223 1.69 -7.62 -46.23
CA SER A 223 1.37 -9.06 -46.31
C SER A 223 2.48 -9.92 -46.91
N ASN A 224 3.46 -9.34 -47.62
CA ASN A 224 4.60 -10.08 -48.17
C ASN A 224 5.74 -10.29 -47.15
N LEU A 225 5.72 -9.61 -46.01
CA LEU A 225 6.72 -9.74 -44.94
C LEU A 225 6.17 -10.45 -43.69
N SER A 226 4.85 -10.59 -43.57
CA SER A 226 4.21 -11.35 -42.50
C SER A 226 4.32 -12.86 -42.76
N THR A 227 4.72 -13.62 -41.75
CA THR A 227 4.74 -15.09 -41.86
C THR A 227 3.33 -15.67 -41.89
N GLU A 228 3.19 -16.93 -42.31
CA GLU A 228 1.91 -17.65 -42.34
C GLU A 228 1.17 -17.57 -40.99
N LEU A 229 1.90 -17.66 -39.88
CA LEU A 229 1.32 -17.57 -38.54
C LEU A 229 0.79 -16.17 -38.20
N HIS A 230 1.47 -15.09 -38.63
CA HIS A 230 0.94 -13.72 -38.46
C HIS A 230 -0.37 -13.53 -39.22
N MET A 231 -0.43 -14.00 -40.47
CA MET A 231 -1.63 -13.92 -41.30
C MET A 231 -2.79 -14.73 -40.70
N ALA A 232 -2.49 -15.90 -40.13
CA ALA A 232 -3.46 -16.71 -39.43
C ALA A 232 -3.98 -16.04 -38.15
N CYS A 233 -3.09 -15.44 -37.33
CA CYS A 233 -3.48 -14.67 -36.14
C CYS A 233 -4.28 -13.40 -36.47
N ALA A 234 -4.05 -12.78 -37.64
CA ALA A 234 -4.80 -11.62 -38.09
C ALA A 234 -6.19 -11.97 -38.68
N SER A 235 -6.34 -13.19 -39.18
CA SER A 235 -7.58 -13.65 -39.83
C SER A 235 -8.72 -13.77 -38.82
N HIS A 236 -9.91 -13.29 -39.19
CA HIS A 236 -11.10 -13.34 -38.34
C HIS A 236 -11.84 -14.69 -38.44
N ASP A 237 -11.66 -15.41 -39.55
CA ASP A 237 -12.36 -16.66 -39.86
C ASP A 237 -11.50 -17.91 -39.60
N MET A 238 -10.32 -17.74 -38.99
CA MET A 238 -9.39 -18.84 -38.76
C MET A 238 -9.84 -19.69 -37.55
N PRO A 239 -10.14 -20.99 -37.71
CA PRO A 239 -10.47 -21.84 -36.56
C PRO A 239 -9.24 -22.05 -35.68
N MET A 240 -9.43 -22.08 -34.36
CA MET A 240 -8.31 -22.10 -33.40
C MET A 240 -7.46 -23.37 -33.56
N MET A 241 -8.09 -24.50 -33.86
CA MET A 241 -7.40 -25.75 -34.18
C MET A 241 -6.47 -25.67 -35.39
N ALA A 242 -6.83 -24.88 -36.41
CA ALA A 242 -5.94 -24.68 -37.54
C ALA A 242 -4.75 -23.81 -37.14
N LEU A 243 -4.94 -22.81 -36.27
CA LEU A 243 -3.85 -21.97 -35.76
C LEU A 243 -2.85 -22.81 -34.95
N LEU A 244 -3.34 -23.70 -34.09
CA LEU A 244 -2.54 -24.70 -33.38
C LEU A 244 -1.77 -25.58 -34.35
N SER A 245 -2.41 -26.10 -35.39
CA SER A 245 -1.74 -26.97 -36.37
C SER A 245 -0.60 -26.28 -37.13
N ILE A 246 -0.71 -24.97 -37.40
CA ILE A 246 0.37 -24.17 -38.02
C ILE A 246 1.54 -24.02 -37.04
N LEU A 247 1.24 -23.74 -35.77
CA LEU A 247 2.24 -23.59 -34.72
C LEU A 247 3.00 -24.91 -34.47
N GLU A 248 2.28 -26.03 -34.38
CA GLU A 248 2.86 -27.37 -34.21
C GLU A 248 3.72 -27.78 -35.42
N ARG A 249 3.25 -27.48 -36.64
CA ARG A 249 3.96 -27.81 -37.88
C ARG A 249 5.27 -27.03 -38.04
N ASN A 250 5.31 -25.77 -37.58
CA ASN A 250 6.49 -24.93 -37.70
C ASN A 250 6.67 -23.99 -36.50
N PRO A 251 7.22 -24.49 -35.37
CA PRO A 251 7.36 -23.71 -34.14
C PRO A 251 8.28 -22.49 -34.31
N LYS A 252 9.18 -22.49 -35.30
CA LYS A 252 10.07 -21.35 -35.59
C LYS A 252 9.30 -20.10 -36.02
N LEU A 253 8.07 -20.25 -36.55
CA LEU A 253 7.22 -19.12 -36.89
C LEU A 253 6.76 -18.35 -35.66
N ALA A 254 6.70 -18.98 -34.48
CA ALA A 254 6.33 -18.32 -33.23
C ALA A 254 7.28 -17.17 -32.89
N ALA A 255 8.59 -17.38 -33.04
CA ALA A 255 9.62 -16.38 -32.75
C ALA A 255 9.87 -15.40 -33.91
N SER A 256 9.25 -15.62 -35.08
CA SER A 256 9.39 -14.71 -36.21
C SER A 256 8.75 -13.36 -35.89
N ARG A 257 9.42 -12.28 -36.27
CA ARG A 257 8.86 -10.92 -36.19
C ARG A 257 8.41 -10.48 -37.57
N ASP A 258 7.32 -9.75 -37.63
CA ASP A 258 6.86 -9.12 -38.86
C ASP A 258 7.69 -7.87 -39.22
N ALA A 259 7.25 -7.14 -40.25
CA ALA A 259 7.92 -5.92 -40.71
C ALA A 259 7.88 -4.78 -39.68
N LEU A 260 6.94 -4.80 -38.75
CA LEU A 260 6.84 -3.82 -37.67
C LEU A 260 7.74 -4.23 -36.51
N GLY A 261 8.01 -5.53 -36.33
CA GLY A 261 8.75 -6.07 -35.20
C GLY A 261 7.85 -6.80 -34.21
N ASP A 262 6.56 -6.93 -34.52
CA ASP A 262 5.58 -7.65 -33.72
C ASP A 262 5.71 -9.16 -33.99
N MET A 263 5.57 -9.95 -32.93
CA MET A 263 5.40 -11.40 -33.03
C MET A 263 3.93 -11.79 -33.24
N PRO A 264 3.62 -13.00 -33.75
CA PRO A 264 2.24 -13.44 -34.00
C PRO A 264 1.32 -13.32 -32.79
N ILE A 265 1.85 -13.55 -31.57
CA ILE A 265 1.09 -13.45 -30.33
C ILE A 265 0.59 -12.02 -30.03
N HIS A 266 1.29 -10.98 -30.50
CA HIS A 266 0.81 -9.59 -30.36
C HIS A 266 -0.42 -9.36 -31.24
N ILE A 267 -0.39 -9.87 -32.48
CA ILE A 267 -1.51 -9.80 -33.40
C ILE A 267 -2.69 -10.60 -32.85
N PHE A 268 -2.44 -11.81 -32.35
CA PHE A 268 -3.44 -12.65 -31.70
C PHE A 268 -4.11 -11.95 -30.52
N ALA A 269 -3.32 -11.33 -29.63
CA ALA A 269 -3.83 -10.62 -28.46
C ALA A 269 -4.73 -9.42 -28.81
N ARG A 270 -4.59 -8.85 -30.01
CA ARG A 270 -5.43 -7.75 -30.52
C ARG A 270 -6.68 -8.25 -31.28
N ASN A 271 -6.73 -9.52 -31.67
CA ASN A 271 -7.82 -10.09 -32.45
C ASN A 271 -8.96 -10.57 -31.53
N GLU A 272 -9.90 -9.68 -31.24
CA GLU A 272 -11.06 -9.96 -30.38
C GLU A 272 -11.88 -11.18 -30.84
N MET A 273 -11.97 -11.43 -32.14
CA MET A 273 -12.76 -12.53 -32.70
C MET A 273 -12.17 -13.90 -32.38
N LEU A 274 -10.83 -14.02 -32.43
CA LEU A 274 -10.14 -15.26 -32.07
C LEU A 274 -10.09 -15.44 -30.55
N ALA A 275 -9.77 -14.37 -29.83
CA ALA A 275 -9.65 -14.36 -28.38
C ALA A 275 -10.96 -14.70 -27.65
N LEU A 276 -12.10 -14.23 -28.19
CA LEU A 276 -13.42 -14.43 -27.63
C LEU A 276 -14.27 -15.46 -28.40
N SER A 277 -13.61 -16.33 -29.18
CA SER A 277 -14.30 -17.41 -29.87
C SER A 277 -14.96 -18.39 -28.88
N GLU A 278 -15.95 -19.15 -29.34
CA GLU A 278 -16.59 -20.21 -28.54
C GLU A 278 -15.58 -21.30 -28.10
N GLU A 279 -14.41 -21.33 -28.75
CA GLU A 279 -13.30 -22.26 -28.51
C GLU A 279 -12.27 -21.70 -27.50
N LEU A 280 -12.72 -21.07 -26.40
CA LEU A 280 -11.85 -20.44 -25.40
C LEU A 280 -10.73 -21.38 -24.89
N GLU A 281 -11.06 -22.65 -24.66
CA GLU A 281 -10.09 -23.67 -24.22
C GLU A 281 -8.96 -23.88 -25.25
N HIS A 282 -9.25 -23.79 -26.54
CA HIS A 282 -8.24 -23.90 -27.59
C HIS A 282 -7.39 -22.63 -27.68
N ALA A 283 -7.95 -21.46 -27.38
CA ALA A 283 -7.19 -20.21 -27.32
C ALA A 283 -6.16 -20.25 -26.17
N GLU A 284 -6.57 -20.71 -24.99
CA GLU A 284 -5.66 -20.94 -23.86
C GLU A 284 -4.59 -21.98 -24.20
N THR A 285 -4.98 -23.07 -24.87
CA THR A 285 -4.05 -24.11 -25.35
C THR A 285 -3.04 -23.54 -26.35
N PHE A 286 -3.48 -22.67 -27.26
CA PHE A 286 -2.59 -21.99 -28.20
C PHE A 286 -1.56 -21.12 -27.47
N VAL A 287 -1.98 -20.33 -26.48
CA VAL A 287 -1.05 -19.53 -25.67
C VAL A 287 -0.10 -20.42 -24.87
N HIS A 288 -0.58 -21.54 -24.34
CA HIS A 288 0.25 -22.52 -23.61
C HIS A 288 1.34 -23.12 -24.50
N GLU A 289 0.98 -23.61 -25.69
CA GLU A 289 1.95 -24.15 -26.66
C GLU A 289 2.91 -23.07 -27.15
N TYR A 290 2.42 -21.84 -27.37
CA TYR A 290 3.26 -20.72 -27.75
C TYR A 290 4.28 -20.37 -26.64
N LEU A 291 3.86 -20.37 -25.37
CA LEU A 291 4.74 -20.14 -24.21
C LEU A 291 5.84 -21.21 -24.09
N LYS A 292 5.55 -22.47 -24.42
CA LYS A 292 6.57 -23.53 -24.43
C LYS A 292 7.63 -23.30 -25.50
N ILE A 293 7.24 -22.78 -26.66
CA ILE A 293 8.13 -22.56 -27.80
C ILE A 293 8.99 -21.30 -27.58
N VAL A 294 8.39 -20.20 -27.09
CA VAL A 294 9.06 -18.89 -26.93
C VAL A 294 8.82 -18.36 -25.51
N PRO A 295 9.47 -18.89 -24.46
CA PRO A 295 9.14 -18.55 -23.07
C PRO A 295 9.39 -17.08 -22.68
N ASP A 296 10.19 -16.36 -23.47
CA ASP A 296 10.51 -14.95 -23.32
C ASP A 296 9.60 -14.01 -24.13
N PHE A 297 8.55 -14.53 -24.80
CA PHE A 297 7.72 -13.71 -25.68
C PHE A 297 7.06 -12.52 -24.95
N MET A 298 6.81 -12.66 -23.65
CA MET A 298 6.25 -11.62 -22.78
C MET A 298 7.24 -10.50 -22.42
N THR A 299 8.51 -10.62 -22.80
CA THR A 299 9.54 -9.58 -22.62
C THR A 299 9.80 -8.78 -23.88
N VAL A 300 9.23 -9.21 -25.02
CA VAL A 300 9.36 -8.51 -26.29
C VAL A 300 8.21 -7.52 -26.39
N PRO A 301 8.45 -6.21 -26.30
CA PRO A 301 7.40 -5.23 -26.52
C PRO A 301 7.00 -5.20 -28.00
N SER A 302 5.73 -4.90 -28.27
CA SER A 302 5.28 -4.56 -29.61
C SER A 302 5.94 -3.28 -30.09
N SER A 303 6.21 -3.20 -31.39
CA SER A 303 6.86 -2.03 -31.99
C SER A 303 5.93 -0.82 -32.07
N ASP A 304 4.62 -1.06 -32.15
CA ASP A 304 3.62 0.00 -32.35
C ASP A 304 3.36 0.80 -31.06
N ASP A 305 3.17 0.10 -29.94
CA ASP A 305 2.78 0.69 -28.66
C ASP A 305 3.83 0.53 -27.55
N GLY A 306 4.88 -0.28 -27.78
CA GLY A 306 5.88 -0.58 -26.76
C GLY A 306 5.39 -1.52 -25.67
N LEU A 307 4.20 -2.11 -25.81
CA LEU A 307 3.54 -2.90 -24.76
C LEU A 307 3.76 -4.39 -24.97
N ILE A 308 3.74 -5.15 -23.87
CA ILE A 308 3.73 -6.61 -23.92
C ILE A 308 2.41 -7.13 -24.52
N PRO A 309 2.37 -8.37 -25.04
CA PRO A 309 1.13 -9.00 -25.48
C PRO A 309 0.05 -8.92 -24.41
N PHE A 310 -1.21 -8.78 -24.84
CA PHE A 310 -2.41 -8.65 -24.00
C PHE A 310 -2.53 -7.33 -23.20
N ALA A 311 -1.46 -6.56 -23.02
CA ALA A 311 -1.53 -5.27 -22.33
C ALA A 311 -2.20 -4.17 -23.18
N SER A 312 -2.09 -4.23 -24.51
CA SER A 312 -2.67 -3.24 -25.43
C SER A 312 -4.19 -3.11 -25.31
N ALA A 313 -4.91 -4.23 -25.13
CA ALA A 313 -6.35 -4.24 -24.89
C ALA A 313 -6.72 -3.55 -23.56
N ILE A 314 -5.91 -3.75 -22.52
CA ILE A 314 -6.09 -3.12 -21.20
C ILE A 314 -5.88 -1.61 -21.30
N VAL A 315 -4.79 -1.17 -21.94
CA VAL A 315 -4.49 0.26 -22.12
C VAL A 315 -5.57 0.95 -22.93
N THR A 316 -5.96 0.37 -24.07
CA THR A 316 -7.04 0.88 -24.91
C THR A 316 -8.35 1.02 -24.14
N TRP A 317 -8.67 0.06 -23.27
CA TRP A 317 -9.85 0.14 -22.40
C TRP A 317 -9.75 1.24 -21.35
N ILE A 318 -8.58 1.41 -20.70
CA ILE A 318 -8.36 2.53 -19.76
C ILE A 318 -8.54 3.85 -20.50
N GLU A 319 -7.87 4.06 -21.63
CA GLU A 319 -7.96 5.27 -22.44
C GLU A 319 -9.41 5.60 -22.82
N GLN A 320 -10.16 4.63 -23.34
CA GLN A 320 -11.56 4.81 -23.72
C GLN A 320 -12.46 5.13 -22.52
N SER A 321 -12.15 4.58 -21.35
CA SER A 321 -12.90 4.80 -20.12
C SER A 321 -12.80 6.24 -19.60
N TYR A 322 -11.66 6.90 -19.83
CA TYR A 322 -11.47 8.31 -19.45
C TYR A 322 -11.77 9.29 -20.58
N SER A 323 -11.52 8.91 -21.85
CA SER A 323 -11.77 9.78 -23.01
C SER A 323 -13.24 10.12 -23.22
N ASN A 324 -14.15 9.18 -22.97
CA ASN A 324 -15.60 9.38 -23.16
C ASN A 324 -16.22 10.45 -22.24
N ARG A 325 -15.51 10.91 -21.20
CA ARG A 325 -16.00 11.96 -20.30
C ARG A 325 -15.56 13.35 -20.70
N ASP A 326 -14.45 13.45 -21.40
CA ASP A 326 -13.84 14.72 -21.71
C ASP A 326 -14.65 15.53 -22.72
N GLU A 327 -15.69 15.03 -23.38
CA GLU A 327 -16.57 15.93 -24.16
C GLU A 327 -17.27 17.01 -23.30
N THR A 328 -17.42 16.79 -21.99
CA THR A 328 -17.95 17.82 -21.07
C THR A 328 -16.89 18.74 -20.47
N ILE A 329 -15.61 18.38 -20.50
CA ILE A 329 -14.49 19.12 -19.87
C ILE A 329 -13.50 19.70 -20.92
N SER A 330 -13.36 19.06 -22.08
CA SER A 330 -12.37 19.29 -23.16
C SER A 330 -12.52 20.58 -23.95
N LYS A 331 -13.41 21.52 -23.54
CA LYS A 331 -13.32 22.86 -24.13
C LYS A 331 -12.03 23.60 -23.74
N ASN A 332 -11.24 23.10 -22.78
CA ASN A 332 -10.07 23.85 -22.26
C ASN A 332 -8.72 23.10 -22.16
N SER A 333 -8.56 21.81 -22.53
CA SER A 333 -7.23 21.18 -22.45
C SER A 333 -7.07 19.93 -23.32
N GLU A 334 -6.18 19.99 -24.32
CA GLU A 334 -5.61 18.83 -25.01
C GLU A 334 -4.59 18.16 -24.07
N LEU A 335 -4.99 17.13 -23.33
CA LEU A 335 -4.10 16.40 -22.43
C LEU A 335 -3.84 15.00 -22.98
N ASN A 336 -2.63 14.75 -23.50
CA ASN A 336 -2.19 13.42 -23.93
C ASN A 336 -1.86 12.57 -22.68
N LEU A 337 -2.78 11.70 -22.27
CA LEU A 337 -2.70 10.89 -21.04
C LEU A 337 -1.52 9.89 -21.03
N PHE A 338 -0.99 9.53 -22.20
CA PHE A 338 0.05 8.50 -22.39
C PHE A 338 1.20 8.98 -23.30
N GLY A 339 1.56 10.26 -23.26
CA GLY A 339 2.74 10.74 -23.99
C GLY A 339 3.97 9.88 -23.69
N THR A 340 4.63 9.38 -24.73
CA THR A 340 5.65 8.31 -24.77
C THR A 340 6.98 8.59 -24.05
N SER A 341 6.97 9.36 -22.96
CA SER A 341 8.15 9.64 -22.15
C SER A 341 7.95 9.12 -20.74
N THR A 342 8.55 7.97 -20.46
CA THR A 342 8.79 7.39 -19.13
C THR A 342 9.80 8.22 -18.30
N GLN A 343 9.73 9.56 -18.36
CA GLN A 343 10.58 10.41 -17.53
C GLN A 343 10.13 10.31 -16.07
N ASN A 344 11.05 9.81 -15.24
CA ASN A 344 11.01 9.82 -13.78
C ASN A 344 10.20 11.00 -13.22
N TYR A 345 9.02 10.70 -12.69
CA TYR A 345 8.14 11.65 -12.02
C TYR A 345 8.76 12.10 -10.68
N ASN A 346 9.75 12.99 -10.77
CA ASN A 346 10.27 13.70 -9.61
C ASN A 346 9.23 14.76 -9.21
N PHE A 347 8.38 14.38 -8.24
CA PHE A 347 7.41 15.25 -7.58
C PHE A 347 8.10 16.42 -6.87
N ALA A 348 8.33 17.51 -7.58
CA ALA A 348 8.57 18.81 -6.94
C ALA A 348 7.22 19.34 -6.42
N PRO A 349 7.13 19.77 -5.14
CA PRO A 349 5.89 20.27 -4.56
C PRO A 349 5.58 21.68 -5.11
N SER A 350 4.84 21.74 -6.22
CA SER A 350 4.26 22.99 -6.72
C SER A 350 2.84 23.20 -6.15
N PRO A 351 2.52 24.39 -5.59
CA PRO A 351 1.30 24.62 -4.80
C PRO A 351 0.04 24.99 -5.61
N LEU A 352 -0.05 24.66 -6.90
CA LEU A 352 -1.31 24.81 -7.66
C LEU A 352 -1.59 23.61 -8.57
N PRO A 353 -2.87 23.20 -8.70
CA PRO A 353 -3.27 22.09 -9.56
C PRO A 353 -3.10 22.48 -11.03
N THR A 354 -1.96 22.14 -11.61
CA THR A 354 -1.84 21.92 -13.05
C THR A 354 -2.79 20.78 -13.45
N GLY A 355 -3.34 20.82 -14.68
CA GLY A 355 -4.49 20.00 -15.11
C GLY A 355 -4.43 18.49 -14.83
N GLU A 356 -3.25 17.90 -14.64
CA GLU A 356 -3.06 16.51 -14.19
C GLU A 356 -3.64 16.21 -12.80
N GLN A 357 -3.68 17.19 -11.89
CA GLN A 357 -4.34 17.02 -10.59
C GLN A 357 -5.86 16.86 -10.72
N CYS A 358 -6.47 17.25 -11.85
CA CYS A 358 -7.90 17.07 -12.08
C CYS A 358 -8.26 15.60 -12.35
N LEU A 359 -7.39 14.86 -13.03
CA LEU A 359 -7.57 13.43 -13.32
C LEU A 359 -7.55 12.56 -12.07
N ILE A 360 -6.84 12.98 -11.03
CA ILE A 360 -6.86 12.33 -9.72
C ILE A 360 -8.30 12.23 -9.17
N PHE A 361 -9.13 13.24 -9.42
CA PHE A 361 -10.51 13.31 -8.93
C PHE A 361 -11.58 12.82 -9.90
N LEU A 362 -11.22 12.50 -11.15
CA LEU A 362 -12.17 12.01 -12.14
C LEU A 362 -12.39 10.50 -11.97
N TYR A 363 -13.65 10.09 -11.77
CA TYR A 363 -14.06 8.68 -11.68
C TYR A 363 -14.95 8.30 -12.85
N PRO A 364 -14.61 7.29 -13.68
CA PRO A 364 -15.58 6.79 -14.64
C PRO A 364 -16.82 6.30 -13.87
N ILE A 365 -18.01 6.63 -14.38
CA ILE A 365 -19.30 6.14 -13.85
C ILE A 365 -19.83 5.15 -14.88
N ASN A 366 -20.48 4.06 -14.44
CA ASN A 366 -20.97 2.99 -15.32
C ASN A 366 -19.83 2.30 -16.06
N LEU A 367 -18.71 2.08 -15.36
CA LEU A 367 -17.58 1.38 -15.95
C LEU A 367 -17.89 -0.12 -15.97
N SER A 368 -18.07 -0.66 -17.17
CA SER A 368 -18.18 -2.09 -17.44
C SER A 368 -16.89 -2.59 -18.09
N MET A 369 -16.42 -3.76 -17.65
CA MET A 369 -15.25 -4.37 -18.23
C MET A 369 -15.57 -4.95 -19.62
N LYS A 370 -14.72 -4.63 -20.61
CA LYS A 370 -14.82 -5.27 -21.93
C LYS A 370 -14.41 -6.75 -21.83
N PRO A 371 -15.09 -7.68 -22.51
CA PRO A 371 -14.75 -9.11 -22.47
C PRO A 371 -13.30 -9.41 -22.86
N ILE A 372 -12.76 -8.72 -23.87
CA ILE A 372 -11.36 -8.88 -24.29
C ILE A 372 -10.35 -8.52 -23.18
N VAL A 373 -10.69 -7.54 -22.34
CA VAL A 373 -9.84 -7.11 -21.22
C VAL A 373 -9.84 -8.15 -20.12
N LEU A 374 -11.03 -8.68 -19.78
CA LEU A 374 -11.15 -9.78 -18.82
C LEU A 374 -10.35 -10.98 -19.28
N TRP A 375 -10.52 -11.38 -20.54
CA TRP A 375 -9.77 -12.49 -21.13
C TRP A 375 -8.25 -12.22 -21.14
N SER A 376 -7.82 -11.01 -21.52
CA SER A 376 -6.42 -10.61 -21.48
C SER A 376 -5.82 -10.74 -20.07
N LEU A 377 -6.55 -10.31 -19.04
CA LEU A 377 -6.13 -10.46 -17.64
C LEU A 377 -6.10 -11.94 -17.19
N GLN A 378 -7.04 -12.76 -17.67
CA GLN A 378 -7.04 -14.20 -17.41
C GLN A 378 -5.83 -14.89 -18.06
N ILE A 379 -5.51 -14.57 -19.31
CA ILE A 379 -4.33 -15.09 -20.00
C ILE A 379 -3.04 -14.63 -19.33
N LEU A 380 -2.94 -13.36 -18.94
CA LEU A 380 -1.79 -12.85 -18.18
C LEU A 380 -1.63 -13.60 -16.84
N SER A 381 -2.73 -13.87 -16.14
CA SER A 381 -2.72 -14.68 -14.91
C SER A 381 -2.25 -16.11 -15.19
N PHE A 382 -2.77 -16.73 -16.25
CA PHE A 382 -2.40 -18.08 -16.67
C PHE A 382 -0.92 -18.18 -17.01
N VAL A 383 -0.39 -17.24 -17.81
CA VAL A 383 1.03 -17.18 -18.17
C VAL A 383 1.90 -17.02 -16.93
N LEU A 384 1.50 -16.18 -15.97
CA LEU A 384 2.24 -16.03 -14.70
C LEU A 384 2.27 -17.32 -13.88
N ASP A 385 1.15 -18.03 -13.80
CA ASP A 385 1.04 -19.31 -13.09
C ASP A 385 1.91 -20.37 -13.78
N GLU A 386 1.90 -20.42 -15.12
CA GLU A 386 2.65 -21.40 -15.89
C GLU A 386 4.16 -21.13 -15.89
N LEU A 387 4.61 -19.87 -15.99
CA LEU A 387 6.02 -19.48 -15.83
C LEU A 387 6.56 -19.96 -14.48
N HIS A 388 5.72 -19.93 -13.44
CA HIS A 388 6.10 -20.47 -12.13
C HIS A 388 6.18 -22.00 -12.13
N THR A 389 5.18 -22.68 -12.70
CA THR A 389 5.20 -24.14 -12.86
C THR A 389 6.46 -24.59 -13.59
N MET A 390 6.79 -23.97 -14.72
CA MET A 390 8.00 -24.23 -15.49
C MET A 390 9.27 -24.00 -14.66
N ARG A 391 9.31 -22.95 -13.83
CA ARG A 391 10.44 -22.68 -12.91
C ARG A 391 10.64 -23.83 -11.92
N THR A 392 9.56 -24.39 -11.37
CA THR A 392 9.67 -25.49 -10.40
C THR A 392 10.23 -26.77 -11.04
N LEU A 393 9.85 -27.04 -12.30
CA LEU A 393 10.39 -28.15 -13.10
C LEU A 393 11.87 -27.93 -13.45
N HIS A 394 12.23 -26.70 -13.83
CA HIS A 394 13.59 -26.33 -14.23
C HIS A 394 14.54 -26.03 -13.07
N ARG A 395 14.19 -26.40 -11.82
CA ARG A 395 15.01 -26.11 -10.64
C ARG A 395 16.45 -26.64 -10.75
N ARG A 396 16.70 -27.65 -11.60
CA ARG A 396 18.05 -28.17 -11.90
C ARG A 396 18.90 -27.23 -12.76
N ARG A 397 18.28 -26.39 -13.62
CA ARG A 397 18.95 -25.44 -14.51
C ARG A 397 18.80 -24.02 -13.96
N LYS A 398 19.82 -23.54 -13.24
CA LYS A 398 19.82 -22.21 -12.59
C LYS A 398 19.55 -21.06 -13.57
N THR A 399 20.02 -21.17 -14.81
CA THR A 399 19.88 -20.14 -15.86
C THR A 399 18.42 -19.99 -16.31
N SER A 400 17.75 -21.07 -16.70
CA SER A 400 16.34 -21.04 -17.10
C SER A 400 15.43 -20.51 -15.99
N ALA A 401 15.66 -20.95 -14.75
CA ALA A 401 14.89 -20.46 -13.60
C ALA A 401 15.08 -18.94 -13.35
N ARG A 402 16.24 -18.36 -13.70
CA ARG A 402 16.47 -16.92 -13.62
C ARG A 402 15.69 -16.19 -14.71
N ILE A 403 15.77 -16.63 -15.96
CA ILE A 403 15.06 -16.04 -17.09
C ILE A 403 13.55 -16.00 -16.81
N LEU A 404 12.96 -17.12 -16.39
CA LEU A 404 11.52 -17.19 -16.08
C LEU A 404 11.10 -16.22 -14.96
N ASN A 405 11.96 -15.95 -13.98
CA ASN A 405 11.68 -14.97 -12.93
C ASN A 405 11.77 -13.54 -13.42
N GLU A 406 12.77 -13.24 -14.24
CA GLU A 406 12.89 -11.91 -14.86
C GLU A 406 11.70 -11.65 -15.78
N THR A 407 11.27 -12.63 -16.58
CA THR A 407 10.05 -12.53 -17.39
C THR A 407 8.82 -12.29 -16.52
N ARG A 408 8.63 -13.07 -15.46
CA ARG A 408 7.52 -12.86 -14.51
C ARG A 408 7.54 -11.45 -13.91
N LYS A 409 8.71 -11.00 -13.47
CA LYS A 409 8.89 -9.67 -12.87
C LYS A 409 8.58 -8.58 -13.90
N HIS A 410 9.09 -8.71 -15.12
CA HIS A 410 8.83 -7.78 -16.23
C HIS A 410 7.33 -7.64 -16.51
N ILE A 411 6.57 -8.74 -16.57
CA ILE A 411 5.11 -8.69 -16.77
C ILE A 411 4.42 -7.89 -15.65
N ILE A 412 4.78 -8.16 -14.39
CA ILE A 412 4.18 -7.48 -13.24
C ILE A 412 4.57 -5.99 -13.23
N ASP A 413 5.83 -5.68 -13.50
CA ASP A 413 6.36 -4.32 -13.54
C ASP A 413 5.64 -3.53 -14.65
N GLU A 414 5.49 -4.11 -15.85
CA GLU A 414 4.82 -3.47 -16.99
C GLU A 414 3.34 -3.19 -16.69
N ILE A 415 2.58 -4.20 -16.24
CA ILE A 415 1.14 -4.05 -15.95
C ILE A 415 0.91 -3.12 -14.75
N SER A 416 1.78 -3.15 -13.74
CA SER A 416 1.68 -2.25 -12.58
C SER A 416 2.09 -0.82 -12.88
N SER A 417 2.89 -0.60 -13.94
CA SER A 417 3.28 0.72 -14.41
C SER A 417 2.17 1.42 -15.23
N LEU A 418 1.16 0.67 -15.68
CA LEU A 418 0.04 1.22 -16.43
C LEU A 418 -0.69 2.28 -15.58
N PRO A 419 -0.71 3.55 -16.01
CA PRO A 419 -1.32 4.61 -15.24
C PRO A 419 -2.82 4.37 -15.10
N LEU A 420 -3.35 4.67 -13.91
CA LEU A 420 -4.75 4.50 -13.56
C LEU A 420 -5.28 3.05 -13.64
N PHE A 421 -4.47 2.02 -13.91
CA PHE A 421 -4.94 0.64 -14.01
C PHE A 421 -5.66 0.18 -12.73
N CYS A 422 -5.01 0.29 -11.57
CA CYS A 422 -5.60 -0.07 -10.28
C CYS A 422 -6.85 0.78 -9.97
N LYS A 423 -6.81 2.09 -10.26
CA LYS A 423 -7.96 3.00 -10.11
C LYS A 423 -9.15 2.52 -10.95
N THR A 424 -8.89 2.13 -12.18
CA THR A 424 -9.91 1.72 -13.16
C THR A 424 -10.56 0.40 -12.75
N ILE A 425 -9.78 -0.59 -12.32
CA ILE A 425 -10.33 -1.84 -11.77
C ILE A 425 -11.19 -1.57 -10.52
N LEU A 426 -10.73 -0.74 -9.59
CA LEU A 426 -11.50 -0.40 -8.39
C LEU A 426 -12.75 0.44 -8.68
N SER A 427 -12.80 1.10 -9.84
CA SER A 427 -13.94 1.90 -10.29
C SER A 427 -15.00 1.09 -11.03
N LEU A 428 -14.85 -0.24 -11.17
CA LEU A 428 -15.87 -1.10 -11.76
C LEU A 428 -17.17 -1.03 -10.94
N ASP A 429 -18.27 -0.81 -11.66
CA ASP A 429 -19.61 -0.69 -11.10
C ASP A 429 -20.12 -2.05 -10.59
N SER A 430 -19.82 -3.12 -11.33
CA SER A 430 -20.21 -4.49 -10.97
C SER A 430 -19.31 -5.05 -9.88
N THR A 431 -19.87 -5.29 -8.70
CA THR A 431 -19.17 -6.00 -7.61
C THR A 431 -18.84 -7.44 -7.96
N GLU A 432 -19.63 -8.07 -8.84
CA GLU A 432 -19.41 -9.44 -9.29
C GLU A 432 -18.21 -9.52 -10.24
N GLU A 433 -18.11 -8.61 -11.21
CA GLU A 433 -16.93 -8.50 -12.09
C GLU A 433 -15.67 -8.28 -11.27
N LEU A 434 -15.70 -7.34 -10.33
CA LEU A 434 -14.58 -7.09 -9.43
C LEU A 434 -14.22 -8.33 -8.60
N HIS A 435 -15.21 -9.05 -8.06
CA HIS A 435 -14.98 -10.26 -7.28
C HIS A 435 -14.37 -11.39 -8.11
N ASN A 436 -14.68 -11.47 -9.41
CA ASN A 436 -14.09 -12.46 -10.31
C ASN A 436 -12.66 -12.08 -10.74
N LEU A 437 -12.33 -10.79 -10.75
CA LEU A 437 -11.01 -10.27 -11.12
C LEU A 437 -9.99 -10.32 -10.00
N LEU A 438 -10.39 -10.00 -8.76
CA LEU A 438 -9.48 -9.90 -7.62
C LEU A 438 -8.68 -11.18 -7.33
N PRO A 439 -9.21 -12.41 -7.55
CA PRO A 439 -8.45 -13.65 -7.36
C PRO A 439 -7.40 -13.93 -8.43
N LEU A 440 -7.37 -13.20 -9.55
CA LEU A 440 -6.40 -13.43 -10.61
C LEU A 440 -4.99 -13.09 -10.13
N THR A 441 -4.03 -13.99 -10.38
CA THR A 441 -2.63 -13.87 -9.97
C THR A 441 -2.01 -12.56 -10.48
N ILE A 442 -2.33 -12.13 -11.72
CA ILE A 442 -1.84 -10.85 -12.24
C ILE A 442 -2.34 -9.66 -11.42
N ILE A 443 -3.60 -9.67 -10.97
CA ILE A 443 -4.19 -8.58 -10.20
C ILE A 443 -3.62 -8.54 -8.80
N THR A 444 -3.49 -9.69 -8.13
CA THR A 444 -2.90 -9.75 -6.78
C THR A 444 -1.44 -9.29 -6.79
N ASN A 445 -0.65 -9.74 -7.77
CA ASN A 445 0.75 -9.33 -7.92
C ASN A 445 0.86 -7.84 -8.28
N THR A 446 -0.01 -7.33 -9.15
CA THR A 446 -0.02 -5.91 -9.53
C THR A 446 -0.38 -5.01 -8.35
N PHE A 447 -1.41 -5.34 -7.58
CA PHE A 447 -1.83 -4.56 -6.41
C PHE A 447 -0.83 -4.65 -5.25
N LEU A 448 -0.02 -5.71 -5.19
CA LEU A 448 1.10 -5.82 -4.25
C LEU A 448 2.40 -5.18 -4.76
N HIS A 449 2.37 -4.56 -5.95
CA HIS A 449 3.51 -3.83 -6.49
C HIS A 449 3.54 -2.38 -6.02
N GLU A 450 4.73 -1.79 -5.86
CA GLU A 450 4.87 -0.43 -5.33
C GLU A 450 4.27 0.65 -6.24
N ASN A 451 4.31 0.43 -7.55
CA ASN A 451 3.74 1.35 -8.56
C ASN A 451 2.20 1.38 -8.55
N SER A 452 1.55 0.38 -7.94
CA SER A 452 0.09 0.40 -7.79
C SER A 452 -0.38 1.53 -6.88
N ILE A 453 0.45 1.96 -5.94
CA ILE A 453 0.10 2.99 -4.96
C ILE A 453 0.45 4.37 -5.51
N GLY A 454 -0.56 5.13 -5.93
CA GLY A 454 -0.37 6.46 -6.50
C GLY A 454 -1.28 7.53 -5.90
N PRO A 455 -1.09 8.80 -6.31
CA PRO A 455 -1.94 9.93 -5.90
C PRO A 455 -3.43 9.73 -6.19
N TRP A 456 -3.76 8.85 -7.14
CA TRP A 456 -5.14 8.45 -7.43
C TRP A 456 -5.88 7.94 -6.19
N LEU A 457 -5.17 7.26 -5.28
CA LEU A 457 -5.77 6.71 -4.05
C LEU A 457 -6.16 7.82 -3.08
N ILE A 458 -5.36 8.88 -3.00
CA ILE A 458 -5.69 10.11 -2.25
C ILE A 458 -6.94 10.75 -2.86
N GLY A 459 -6.98 10.86 -4.19
CA GLY A 459 -8.17 11.29 -4.91
C GLY A 459 -9.41 10.50 -4.48
N MET A 460 -9.29 9.17 -4.34
CA MET A 460 -10.42 8.31 -3.96
C MET A 460 -10.88 8.56 -2.53
N PHE A 461 -9.98 8.91 -1.62
CA PHE A 461 -10.35 9.30 -0.26
C PHE A 461 -11.10 10.64 -0.19
N TYR A 462 -10.82 11.56 -1.10
CA TYR A 462 -11.57 12.82 -1.23
C TYR A 462 -12.82 12.71 -2.10
N GLY A 463 -12.96 11.60 -2.84
CA GLY A 463 -14.06 11.35 -3.76
C GLY A 463 -15.42 11.14 -3.08
N ASP A 464 -16.36 10.66 -3.88
CA ASP A 464 -17.71 10.35 -3.45
C ASP A 464 -17.73 9.18 -2.44
N LYS A 465 -18.93 8.80 -1.96
CA LYS A 465 -19.04 7.71 -0.98
C LYS A 465 -18.59 6.37 -1.57
N PHE A 466 -18.85 6.13 -2.86
CA PHE A 466 -18.46 4.90 -3.54
C PHE A 466 -16.93 4.80 -3.63
N SER A 467 -16.27 5.83 -4.18
CA SER A 467 -14.80 5.88 -4.31
C SER A 467 -14.08 5.71 -2.98
N ARG A 468 -14.57 6.39 -1.92
CA ARG A 468 -14.03 6.23 -0.57
C ARG A 468 -14.15 4.81 -0.03
N THR A 469 -15.27 4.15 -0.33
CA THR A 469 -15.50 2.76 0.10
C THR A 469 -14.55 1.83 -0.65
N ARG A 470 -14.41 1.99 -1.97
CA ARG A 470 -13.49 1.21 -2.82
C ARG A 470 -12.03 1.38 -2.44
N ALA A 471 -11.60 2.59 -2.11
CA ALA A 471 -10.24 2.83 -1.63
C ALA A 471 -9.95 2.09 -0.32
N VAL A 472 -10.91 2.03 0.61
CA VAL A 472 -10.74 1.29 1.85
C VAL A 472 -10.81 -0.22 1.63
N GLU A 473 -11.67 -0.70 0.73
CA GLU A 473 -11.68 -2.10 0.30
C GLU A 473 -10.34 -2.52 -0.30
N PHE A 474 -9.72 -1.66 -1.12
CA PHE A 474 -8.37 -1.88 -1.63
C PHE A 474 -7.33 -2.01 -0.49
N LEU A 475 -7.34 -1.10 0.49
CA LEU A 475 -6.42 -1.18 1.64
C LEU A 475 -6.65 -2.44 2.48
N GLU A 476 -7.91 -2.87 2.64
CA GLU A 476 -8.29 -4.11 3.32
C GLU A 476 -7.76 -5.33 2.55
N LEU A 477 -7.99 -5.39 1.24
CA LEU A 477 -7.54 -6.48 0.37
C LEU A 477 -6.02 -6.66 0.45
N VAL A 478 -5.26 -5.60 0.14
CA VAL A 478 -3.78 -5.61 0.18
C VAL A 478 -3.25 -5.95 1.57
N SER A 479 -3.97 -5.58 2.64
CA SER A 479 -3.59 -5.94 4.01
C SER A 479 -3.93 -7.38 4.39
N SER A 480 -4.98 -7.95 3.79
CA SER A 480 -5.50 -9.28 4.11
C SER A 480 -4.82 -10.40 3.34
N TRP A 481 -4.23 -10.10 2.18
CA TRP A 481 -3.58 -11.12 1.36
C TRP A 481 -2.44 -11.82 2.09
N GLY A 482 -2.31 -13.10 1.82
CA GLY A 482 -1.22 -13.97 2.22
C GLY A 482 -0.39 -14.43 1.03
N VAL A 483 0.51 -15.39 1.31
CA VAL A 483 1.36 -15.98 0.27
C VAL A 483 0.54 -16.81 -0.72
N ASP A 484 -0.53 -17.45 -0.27
CA ASP A 484 -1.43 -18.25 -1.13
C ASP A 484 -2.08 -17.40 -2.23
N ASP A 485 -2.44 -16.15 -1.93
CA ASP A 485 -3.06 -15.22 -2.88
C ASP A 485 -2.07 -14.71 -3.94
N LEU A 486 -0.79 -14.58 -3.59
CA LEU A 486 0.27 -14.16 -4.52
C LEU A 486 0.63 -15.27 -5.52
N VAL A 487 0.56 -16.51 -5.03
CA VAL A 487 1.00 -17.72 -5.74
C VAL A 487 -0.09 -18.29 -6.64
N GLY A 488 -1.35 -18.00 -6.34
CA GLY A 488 -2.49 -18.64 -6.96
C GLY A 488 -2.77 -19.99 -6.29
N GLY A 489 -4.04 -20.28 -5.99
CA GLY A 489 -4.46 -21.45 -5.20
C GLY A 489 -4.14 -22.82 -5.81
N HIS A 490 -3.54 -22.87 -7.00
CA HIS A 490 -3.24 -24.09 -7.74
C HIS A 490 -1.98 -24.83 -7.27
N ARG A 491 -1.08 -24.17 -6.51
CA ARG A 491 0.17 -24.79 -6.06
C ARG A 491 0.52 -24.49 -4.61
N ARG A 492 1.44 -25.30 -4.08
CA ARG A 492 2.07 -25.01 -2.79
C ARG A 492 3.13 -23.92 -2.96
N TRP A 493 3.14 -22.95 -2.07
CA TRP A 493 4.18 -21.93 -2.02
C TRP A 493 5.47 -22.47 -1.40
N PHE A 494 6.59 -21.89 -1.80
CA PHE A 494 7.90 -22.16 -1.22
C PHE A 494 8.37 -20.98 -0.37
N ARG A 495 9.42 -21.19 0.43
CA ARG A 495 10.04 -20.12 1.23
C ARG A 495 10.41 -18.89 0.38
N ILE A 496 10.88 -19.11 -0.85
CA ILE A 496 11.22 -18.02 -1.79
C ILE A 496 9.99 -17.18 -2.15
N ASP A 497 8.82 -17.80 -2.29
CA ASP A 497 7.57 -17.07 -2.57
C ASP A 497 7.13 -16.26 -1.33
N HIS A 498 7.31 -16.81 -0.13
CA HIS A 498 7.05 -16.09 1.13
C HIS A 498 7.97 -14.87 1.27
N ASP A 499 9.27 -15.03 1.01
CA ASP A 499 10.23 -13.92 1.11
C ASP A 499 9.93 -12.82 0.08
N ALA A 500 9.59 -13.21 -1.16
CA ALA A 500 9.14 -12.28 -2.20
C ALA A 500 7.84 -11.57 -1.82
N PHE A 501 6.88 -12.29 -1.23
CA PHE A 501 5.64 -11.71 -0.72
C PHE A 501 5.89 -10.66 0.36
N VAL A 502 6.70 -11.00 1.38
CA VAL A 502 7.03 -10.08 2.48
C VAL A 502 7.74 -8.84 1.95
N GLN A 503 8.67 -9.00 1.00
CA GLN A 503 9.37 -7.89 0.36
C GLN A 503 8.41 -6.98 -0.42
N ASN A 504 7.58 -7.54 -1.30
CA ASN A 504 6.62 -6.78 -2.11
C ASN A 504 5.60 -6.06 -1.23
N ARG A 505 5.06 -6.74 -0.22
CA ARG A 505 4.14 -6.14 0.77
C ARG A 505 4.80 -4.97 1.50
N THR A 506 6.06 -5.12 1.93
CA THR A 506 6.79 -4.06 2.62
C THR A 506 7.03 -2.86 1.71
N ARG A 507 7.41 -3.08 0.44
CA ARG A 507 7.58 -2.01 -0.55
C ARG A 507 6.27 -1.26 -0.80
N THR A 508 5.17 -1.97 -1.00
CA THR A 508 3.84 -1.39 -1.20
C THR A 508 3.36 -0.62 0.03
N PHE A 509 3.62 -1.13 1.24
CA PHE A 509 3.31 -0.42 2.47
C PHE A 509 4.15 0.85 2.64
N LYS A 510 5.43 0.80 2.26
CA LYS A 510 6.33 1.95 2.24
C LYS A 510 5.90 2.99 1.20
N ALA A 511 5.49 2.56 0.00
CA ALA A 511 4.93 3.43 -1.02
C ALA A 511 3.69 4.17 -0.51
N PHE A 512 2.77 3.47 0.15
CA PHE A 512 1.61 4.10 0.80
C PHE A 512 1.99 5.04 1.93
N ALA A 513 2.97 4.70 2.77
CA ALA A 513 3.45 5.57 3.85
C ALA A 513 4.07 6.87 3.32
N ASN A 514 4.77 6.77 2.19
CA ASN A 514 5.45 7.88 1.50
C ASN A 514 4.50 8.77 0.70
N LEU A 515 3.27 8.32 0.40
CA LEU A 515 2.29 9.17 -0.27
C LEU A 515 2.04 10.45 0.56
N PRO A 516 2.14 11.65 -0.06
CA PRO A 516 1.85 12.89 0.62
C PRO A 516 0.38 12.89 1.06
N GLU A 517 0.09 13.48 2.22
CA GLU A 517 -1.28 13.63 2.74
C GLU A 517 -2.06 12.32 2.98
N ASN A 518 -1.44 11.13 2.89
CA ASN A 518 -2.12 9.85 3.11
C ASN A 518 -2.91 9.80 4.44
N ILE A 519 -2.35 10.31 5.54
CA ILE A 519 -3.02 10.38 6.85
C ILE A 519 -4.16 11.40 6.84
N THR A 520 -3.95 12.56 6.21
CA THR A 520 -4.98 13.61 6.14
C THR A 520 -6.16 13.14 5.28
N ALA A 521 -5.88 12.52 4.14
CA ALA A 521 -6.86 11.98 3.22
C ALA A 521 -7.66 10.84 3.88
N THR A 522 -6.98 9.92 4.58
CA THR A 522 -7.68 8.84 5.32
C THR A 522 -8.62 9.36 6.39
N ARG A 523 -8.32 10.50 7.04
CA ARG A 523 -9.20 11.15 8.02
C ARG A 523 -10.49 11.75 7.43
N VAL A 524 -10.51 12.06 6.15
CA VAL A 524 -11.71 12.60 5.45
C VAL A 524 -12.73 11.50 5.13
N ILE A 525 -12.29 10.24 5.17
CA ILE A 525 -13.17 9.09 5.02
C ILE A 525 -14.11 9.06 6.24
N GLY A 526 -15.43 9.01 6.04
CA GLY A 526 -16.41 9.13 7.14
C GLY A 526 -16.16 8.13 8.27
N LYS A 527 -16.59 8.46 9.51
CA LYS A 527 -16.22 7.74 10.75
C LYS A 527 -16.20 6.20 10.66
N LYS A 528 -17.27 5.58 10.15
CA LYS A 528 -17.37 4.12 10.03
C LYS A 528 -16.30 3.53 9.11
N THR A 529 -16.03 4.21 8.00
CA THR A 529 -15.06 3.77 7.00
C THR A 529 -13.63 4.11 7.42
N LEU A 530 -13.43 5.19 8.18
CA LEU A 530 -12.16 5.48 8.86
C LEU A 530 -11.78 4.39 9.85
N GLU A 531 -12.71 3.94 10.70
CA GLU A 531 -12.47 2.84 11.64
C GLU A 531 -11.99 1.57 10.90
N ARG A 532 -12.67 1.22 9.80
CA ARG A 532 -12.25 0.13 8.90
C ARG A 532 -10.85 0.35 8.33
N ALA A 533 -10.58 1.52 7.74
CA ALA A 533 -9.28 1.85 7.17
C ALA A 533 -8.15 1.76 8.21
N THR A 534 -8.36 2.30 9.42
CA THR A 534 -7.36 2.26 10.51
C THR A 534 -7.11 0.86 11.08
N ALA A 535 -8.04 -0.08 10.88
CA ALA A 535 -7.85 -1.47 11.24
C ALA A 535 -6.92 -2.21 10.26
N THR A 536 -6.69 -1.67 9.06
CA THR A 536 -5.82 -2.29 8.05
C THR A 536 -4.34 -2.20 8.43
N HIS A 537 -3.58 -3.25 8.12
CA HIS A 537 -2.14 -3.31 8.42
C HIS A 537 -1.34 -2.24 7.67
N ILE A 538 -1.73 -1.90 6.44
CA ILE A 538 -1.05 -0.87 5.64
C ILE A 538 -1.16 0.53 6.26
N VAL A 539 -2.33 0.90 6.78
CA VAL A 539 -2.53 2.19 7.47
C VAL A 539 -1.80 2.20 8.81
N GLN A 540 -1.83 1.09 9.55
CA GLN A 540 -1.07 0.97 10.80
C GLN A 540 0.44 1.08 10.56
N TYR A 541 0.95 0.48 9.49
CA TYR A 541 2.34 0.62 9.08
C TYR A 541 2.68 2.08 8.76
N ALA A 542 1.87 2.75 7.92
CA ALA A 542 2.07 4.17 7.61
C ALA A 542 2.05 5.06 8.86
N LEU A 543 1.12 4.83 9.79
CA LEU A 543 1.06 5.55 11.06
C LEU A 543 2.32 5.30 11.90
N ASN A 544 2.81 4.06 11.99
CA ASN A 544 4.04 3.74 12.72
C ASN A 544 5.26 4.41 12.09
N CYS A 545 5.36 4.43 10.77
CA CYS A 545 6.44 5.14 10.07
C CYS A 545 6.44 6.64 10.40
N ARG A 546 5.26 7.27 10.42
CA ARG A 546 5.13 8.70 10.76
C ARG A 546 5.40 8.99 12.24
N ILE A 547 5.00 8.09 13.13
CA ILE A 547 5.33 8.20 14.57
C ILE A 547 6.84 8.06 14.80
N GLY A 548 7.51 7.23 14.00
CA GLY A 548 8.96 7.01 14.05
C GLY A 548 9.80 8.16 13.48
N GLU A 549 9.19 9.17 12.86
CA GLU A 549 9.94 10.32 12.36
C GLU A 549 10.64 11.05 13.53
N PRO A 550 11.92 11.41 13.39
CA PRO A 550 12.72 11.95 14.50
C PRO A 550 12.15 13.25 15.06
N LEU A 551 11.45 14.04 14.23
CA LEU A 551 10.76 15.25 14.66
C LEU A 551 9.57 14.93 15.56
N VAL A 552 8.73 13.94 15.18
CA VAL A 552 7.57 13.53 15.96
C VAL A 552 8.01 12.92 17.29
N LEU A 553 9.01 12.04 17.25
CA LEU A 553 9.61 11.45 18.44
C LEU A 553 10.27 12.52 19.32
N GLY A 554 10.97 13.49 18.73
CA GLY A 554 11.57 14.61 19.44
C GLY A 554 10.52 15.45 20.19
N VAL A 555 9.44 15.83 19.51
CA VAL A 555 8.30 16.55 20.14
C VAL A 555 7.71 15.71 21.27
N LEU A 556 7.52 14.40 21.08
CA LEU A 556 7.01 13.51 22.12
C LEU A 556 7.95 13.44 23.35
N VAL A 557 9.26 13.38 23.13
CA VAL A 557 10.26 13.39 24.22
C VAL A 557 10.23 14.73 24.95
N PHE A 558 10.18 15.85 24.24
CA PHE A 558 10.06 17.18 24.85
C PHE A 558 8.76 17.32 25.65
N ASP A 559 7.64 16.85 25.12
CA ASP A 559 6.37 16.82 25.82
C ASP A 559 6.45 16.02 27.12
N GLY A 560 7.08 14.84 27.08
CA GLY A 560 7.33 14.02 28.27
C GLY A 560 8.21 14.73 29.30
N LEU A 561 9.31 15.34 28.86
CA LEU A 561 10.24 16.08 29.73
C LEU A 561 9.57 17.30 30.38
N PHE A 562 8.91 18.15 29.60
CA PHE A 562 8.18 19.31 30.11
C PHE A 562 7.05 18.90 31.06
N HIS A 563 6.43 17.75 30.82
CA HIS A 563 5.40 17.25 31.71
C HIS A 563 5.97 16.77 33.06
N ILE A 564 7.10 16.06 33.05
CA ILE A 564 7.82 15.66 34.26
C ILE A 564 8.28 16.91 35.04
N ILE A 565 8.87 17.90 34.35
CA ILE A 565 9.28 19.18 34.95
C ILE A 565 8.08 19.87 35.58
N LEU A 566 6.94 19.96 34.88
CA LEU A 566 5.73 20.58 35.41
C LEU A 566 5.25 19.89 36.70
N LEU A 567 5.27 18.55 36.74
CA LEU A 567 4.84 17.78 37.89
C LEU A 567 5.74 18.04 39.11
N PHE A 568 7.06 18.03 38.94
CA PHE A 568 8.01 18.32 40.02
C PHE A 568 7.99 19.79 40.44
N ALA A 569 8.05 20.72 39.48
CA ALA A 569 8.01 22.16 39.74
C ALA A 569 6.75 22.55 40.50
N TYR A 570 5.60 21.99 40.13
CA TYR A 570 4.34 22.23 40.82
C TYR A 570 4.37 21.70 42.26
N ARG A 571 4.93 20.51 42.49
CA ARG A 571 5.13 19.97 43.85
C ARG A 571 6.02 20.87 44.70
N PHE A 572 7.12 21.36 44.15
CA PHE A 572 8.00 22.30 44.87
C PHE A 572 7.31 23.63 45.13
N ALA A 573 6.56 24.17 44.17
CA ALA A 573 5.81 25.41 44.34
C ALA A 573 4.76 25.30 45.45
N VAL A 574 4.10 24.15 45.60
CA VAL A 574 3.16 23.90 46.69
C VAL A 574 3.88 23.86 48.04
N LEU A 575 5.05 23.22 48.13
CA LEU A 575 5.84 23.12 49.37
C LEU A 575 6.47 24.46 49.80
N GLU A 576 6.96 25.24 48.84
CA GLU A 576 7.63 26.53 49.10
C GLU A 576 6.65 27.62 49.52
N LYS A 577 5.39 27.54 49.07
CA LYS A 577 4.33 28.48 49.47
C LYS A 577 4.04 28.48 50.98
N ASP A 578 4.40 27.42 51.70
CA ASP A 578 4.27 27.37 53.16
C ASP A 578 5.44 28.08 53.87
N ALA A 579 6.57 28.30 53.17
CA ALA A 579 7.80 28.83 53.75
C ALA A 579 8.02 30.33 53.47
N GLN A 580 7.54 30.87 52.34
CA GLN A 580 7.90 32.21 51.87
C GLN A 580 6.74 33.23 52.00
N LYS A 581 6.97 34.33 52.72
CA LYS A 581 5.94 35.35 53.02
C LYS A 581 5.76 36.47 51.99
N SER A 582 6.63 36.61 50.97
CA SER A 582 6.38 37.55 49.85
C SER A 582 7.34 37.33 48.69
N GLY A 583 6.83 37.39 47.44
CA GLY A 583 7.60 37.30 46.19
C GLY A 583 7.14 36.20 45.24
N ILE A 584 7.45 36.33 43.95
CA ILE A 584 7.28 35.24 42.97
C ILE A 584 8.37 34.20 43.27
N SER A 585 7.97 33.02 43.73
CA SER A 585 8.91 31.94 43.98
C SER A 585 9.53 31.47 42.65
N PRO A 586 10.83 31.12 42.63
CA PRO A 586 11.47 30.56 41.43
C PRO A 586 10.77 29.27 40.98
N SER A 587 10.19 28.51 41.91
CA SER A 587 9.36 27.34 41.62
C SER A 587 8.09 27.69 40.82
N ALA A 588 7.44 28.83 41.08
CA ALA A 588 6.29 29.27 40.29
C ALA A 588 6.69 29.59 38.85
N LEU A 589 7.86 30.21 38.64
CA LEU A 589 8.39 30.45 37.29
C LEU A 589 8.64 29.15 36.52
N LEU A 590 9.17 28.12 37.20
CA LEU A 590 9.34 26.78 36.63
C LEU A 590 8.01 26.05 36.33
N VAL A 591 6.90 26.43 36.96
CA VAL A 591 5.55 25.94 36.60
C VAL A 591 5.03 26.67 35.36
N TYR A 592 5.22 27.99 35.27
CA TYR A 592 4.72 28.77 34.14
C TYR A 592 5.39 28.41 32.82
N LEU A 593 6.69 28.11 32.81
CA LEU A 593 7.42 27.82 31.57
C LEU A 593 6.84 26.60 30.81
N PRO A 594 6.68 25.41 31.42
CA PRO A 594 5.99 24.29 30.78
C PRO A 594 4.50 24.57 30.53
N ALA A 595 3.82 25.32 31.40
CA ALA A 595 2.41 25.63 31.21
C ALA A 595 2.17 26.48 29.95
N VAL A 596 2.99 27.51 29.74
CA VAL A 596 2.95 28.35 28.52
C VAL A 596 3.29 27.52 27.29
N TYR A 597 4.28 26.63 27.37
CA TYR A 597 4.60 25.69 26.30
C TYR A 597 3.38 24.83 25.92
N PHE A 598 2.73 24.16 26.87
CA PHE A 598 1.57 23.32 26.60
C PHE A 598 0.38 24.11 26.06
N ILE A 599 0.08 25.29 26.61
CA ILE A 599 -1.00 26.16 26.11
C ILE A 599 -0.71 26.58 24.67
N GLY A 600 0.51 27.05 24.37
CA GLY A 600 0.91 27.46 23.02
C GLY A 600 0.82 26.31 22.02
N ARG A 601 1.30 25.13 22.40
CA ARG A 601 1.23 23.90 21.59
C ARG A 601 -0.22 23.47 21.33
N ASP A 602 -1.08 23.48 22.35
CA ASP A 602 -2.48 23.10 22.22
C ASP A 602 -3.27 24.11 21.37
N VAL A 603 -2.96 25.42 21.48
CA VAL A 603 -3.51 26.47 20.59
C VAL A 603 -3.06 26.26 19.14
N LEU A 604 -1.78 25.95 18.90
CA LEU A 604 -1.28 25.68 17.54
C LEU A 604 -1.91 24.42 16.94
N THR A 605 -2.12 23.38 17.75
CA THR A 605 -2.81 22.16 17.36
C THR A 605 -4.28 22.43 17.04
N LEU A 606 -4.95 23.23 17.87
CA LEU A 606 -6.33 23.63 17.62
C LEU A 606 -6.45 24.47 16.35
N ALA A 607 -5.52 25.41 16.13
CA ALA A 607 -5.47 26.25 14.93
C ALA A 607 -5.26 25.41 13.66
N SER A 608 -4.34 24.45 13.67
CA SER A 608 -4.11 23.57 12.51
C SER A 608 -5.33 22.68 12.21
N ILE A 609 -6.02 22.19 13.25
CA ILE A 609 -7.26 21.41 13.09
C ILE A 609 -8.40 22.26 12.54
N ILE A 610 -8.57 23.50 13.04
CA ILE A 610 -9.58 24.45 12.55
C ILE A 610 -9.38 24.73 11.06
N LEU A 611 -8.12 24.92 10.64
CA LEU A 611 -7.77 25.16 9.24
C LEU A 611 -7.98 23.93 8.36
N SER A 612 -7.80 22.72 8.90
CA SER A 612 -7.93 21.47 8.14
C SER A 612 -9.40 21.05 7.92
N SER A 613 -10.22 20.94 8.97
CA SER A 613 -11.63 20.50 8.83
C SER A 613 -12.46 20.69 10.11
N LYS A 614 -13.71 21.19 9.93
CA LYS A 614 -14.71 21.30 11.02
C LYS A 614 -15.07 19.95 11.65
N GLN A 615 -15.00 18.86 10.89
CA GLN A 615 -15.33 17.52 11.42
C GLN A 615 -14.24 17.04 12.38
N ILE A 616 -12.97 17.28 12.04
CA ILE A 616 -11.82 16.93 12.89
C ILE A 616 -11.87 17.76 14.17
N LEU A 617 -12.22 19.04 14.08
CA LEU A 617 -12.41 19.91 15.26
C LEU A 617 -13.46 19.34 16.23
N SER A 618 -14.62 18.91 15.71
CA SER A 618 -15.67 18.30 16.53
C SER A 618 -15.18 17.03 17.24
N LEU A 619 -14.41 16.19 16.55
CA LEU A 619 -13.81 14.98 17.15
C LEU A 619 -12.76 15.33 18.21
N TYR A 620 -11.94 16.35 17.97
CA TYR A 620 -10.92 16.83 18.90
C TYR A 620 -11.54 17.37 20.20
N LEU A 621 -12.60 18.17 20.09
CA LEU A 621 -13.32 18.75 21.24
C LEU A 621 -14.14 17.70 22.01
N ARG A 622 -14.58 16.63 21.36
CA ARG A 622 -15.32 15.54 22.00
C ARG A 622 -14.41 14.55 22.76
N ASN A 623 -13.10 14.61 22.54
CA ASN A 623 -12.15 13.74 23.21
C ASN A 623 -11.96 14.18 24.68
N PRO A 624 -12.34 13.36 25.68
CA PRO A 624 -12.23 13.73 27.09
C PRO A 624 -10.78 13.98 27.54
N TRP A 625 -9.81 13.37 26.87
CA TRP A 625 -8.39 13.57 27.16
C TRP A 625 -7.93 14.99 26.87
N THR A 626 -8.39 15.57 25.75
CA THR A 626 -8.11 16.97 25.41
C THR A 626 -8.58 17.92 26.51
N TYR A 627 -9.78 17.67 27.07
CA TYR A 627 -10.30 18.47 28.18
C TYR A 627 -9.43 18.32 29.43
N MET A 628 -9.06 17.09 29.81
CA MET A 628 -8.18 16.85 30.96
C MET A 628 -6.80 17.49 30.79
N ASP A 629 -6.25 17.46 29.57
CA ASP A 629 -4.95 18.04 29.23
C ASP A 629 -4.93 19.56 29.36
N ILE A 630 -5.99 20.23 28.88
CA ILE A 630 -6.12 21.69 29.00
C ILE A 630 -6.41 22.08 30.46
N MET A 631 -7.36 21.39 31.11
CA MET A 631 -7.74 21.70 32.50
C MET A 631 -6.59 21.49 33.47
N SER A 632 -5.79 20.44 33.31
CA SER A 632 -4.64 20.19 34.19
C SER A 632 -3.60 21.31 34.14
N VAL A 633 -3.31 21.84 32.94
CA VAL A 633 -2.35 22.94 32.74
C VAL A 633 -2.90 24.26 33.25
N VAL A 634 -4.17 24.57 32.94
CA VAL A 634 -4.83 25.80 33.42
C VAL A 634 -4.95 25.80 34.94
N MET A 635 -5.35 24.67 35.54
CA MET A 635 -5.45 24.54 37.00
C MET A 635 -4.08 24.64 37.67
N ALA A 636 -3.02 24.06 37.09
CA ALA A 636 -1.66 24.19 37.61
C ALA A 636 -1.17 25.65 37.58
N ALA A 637 -1.39 26.35 36.47
CA ALA A 637 -1.03 27.76 36.35
C ALA A 637 -1.84 28.66 37.32
N TRP A 638 -3.15 28.38 37.47
CA TRP A 638 -4.04 29.14 38.35
C TRP A 638 -3.73 28.91 39.83
N THR A 639 -3.57 27.67 40.27
CA THR A 639 -3.20 27.35 41.66
C THR A 639 -1.78 27.79 42.01
N ALA A 640 -0.88 27.87 41.02
CA ALA A 640 0.43 28.51 41.18
C ALA A 640 0.32 30.04 41.31
N SER A 641 -0.56 30.70 40.54
CA SER A 641 -0.73 32.17 40.58
C SER A 641 -1.49 32.68 41.78
N ASP A 642 -2.36 31.85 42.37
CA ASP A 642 -3.11 32.24 43.56
C ASP A 642 -2.16 32.39 44.76
N GLN A 643 -1.73 33.64 44.96
CA GLN A 643 -0.96 34.11 46.11
C GLN A 643 -1.85 34.74 47.18
N SER A 644 -3.18 34.72 46.99
CA SER A 644 -4.06 35.42 47.92
C SER A 644 -4.02 34.77 49.31
N GLU A 645 -3.64 35.56 50.31
CA GLU A 645 -3.54 35.16 51.72
C GLU A 645 -4.95 35.06 52.38
N SER A 646 -6.02 35.27 51.61
CA SER A 646 -7.38 35.39 52.14
C SER A 646 -7.98 34.02 52.50
N GLN A 647 -7.91 33.66 53.79
CA GLN A 647 -8.74 32.80 54.66
C GLN A 647 -9.50 31.54 54.16
N GLN A 648 -9.59 31.21 52.86
CA GLN A 648 -10.23 29.97 52.38
C GLN A 648 -9.23 28.81 52.27
N ILE A 649 -8.65 28.43 53.41
CA ILE A 649 -7.65 27.34 53.53
C ILE A 649 -8.20 26.02 52.96
N PHE A 650 -9.50 25.74 53.16
CA PHE A 650 -10.14 24.50 52.73
C PHE A 650 -10.26 24.38 51.20
N GLY A 651 -10.71 25.45 50.53
CA GLY A 651 -10.89 25.46 49.07
C GLY A 651 -9.56 25.29 48.33
N ARG A 652 -8.51 25.96 48.80
CA ARG A 652 -7.16 25.87 48.22
C ARG A 652 -6.57 24.47 48.32
N SER A 653 -6.72 23.81 49.47
CA SER A 653 -6.20 22.45 49.69
C SER A 653 -6.84 21.44 48.72
N ILE A 654 -8.14 21.57 48.50
CA ILE A 654 -8.88 20.75 47.53
C ILE A 654 -8.41 21.04 46.10
N ALA A 655 -8.28 22.32 45.72
CA ALA A 655 -7.82 22.71 44.38
C ALA A 655 -6.41 22.17 44.09
N ILE A 656 -5.50 22.21 45.07
CA ILE A 656 -4.15 21.64 44.94
C ILE A 656 -4.21 20.13 44.74
N ALA A 657 -5.00 19.41 45.54
CA ALA A 657 -5.14 17.96 45.43
C ALA A 657 -5.73 17.54 44.08
N ILE A 658 -6.77 18.24 43.60
CA ILE A 658 -7.37 18.01 42.28
C ILE A 658 -6.35 18.27 41.18
N THR A 659 -5.58 19.36 41.27
CA THR A 659 -4.56 19.71 40.28
C THR A 659 -3.47 18.64 40.20
N ILE A 660 -3.00 18.13 41.34
CA ILE A 660 -2.04 17.02 41.38
C ILE A 660 -2.62 15.78 40.70
N ALA A 661 -3.86 15.42 41.01
CA ALA A 661 -4.52 14.28 40.38
C ALA A 661 -4.62 14.46 38.86
N LEU A 662 -5.02 15.65 38.40
CA LEU A 662 -5.12 15.99 36.98
C LEU A 662 -3.76 15.92 36.26
N LEU A 663 -2.68 16.37 36.90
CA LEU A 663 -1.32 16.25 36.35
C LEU A 663 -0.89 14.77 36.20
N TRP A 664 -1.21 13.92 37.18
CA TRP A 664 -0.98 12.47 37.04
C TRP A 664 -1.84 11.82 35.96
N PHE A 665 -3.09 12.26 35.79
CA PHE A 665 -3.93 11.80 34.68
C PHE A 665 -3.39 12.24 33.32
N LYS A 666 -2.83 13.46 33.21
CA LYS A 666 -2.11 13.92 32.01
C LYS A 666 -0.90 13.03 31.72
N LEU A 667 -0.12 12.63 32.74
CA LEU A 667 1.01 11.70 32.58
C LEU A 667 0.53 10.33 32.06
N LEU A 668 -0.56 9.81 32.62
CA LEU A 668 -1.17 8.56 32.14
C LEU A 668 -1.65 8.70 30.69
N GLY A 669 -2.22 9.85 30.34
CA GLY A 669 -2.60 10.19 28.97
C GLY A 669 -1.41 10.20 28.02
N PHE A 670 -0.28 10.76 28.44
CA PHE A 670 0.98 10.75 27.68
C PHE A 670 1.56 9.34 27.51
N LEU A 671 1.71 8.58 28.61
CA LEU A 671 2.25 7.22 28.58
C LEU A 671 1.40 6.28 27.72
N ARG A 672 0.09 6.53 27.63
CA ARG A 672 -0.82 5.82 26.73
C ARG A 672 -0.30 5.84 25.29
N TYR A 673 0.15 6.99 24.81
CA TYR A 673 0.62 7.16 23.43
C TYR A 673 1.92 6.40 23.15
N ILE A 674 2.79 6.25 24.16
CA ILE A 674 4.07 5.53 24.02
C ILE A 674 3.84 4.02 24.07
N ASN A 675 3.00 3.54 24.99
CA ASN A 675 2.86 2.12 25.25
C ASN A 675 1.48 1.59 24.81
N LYS A 676 1.48 0.78 23.75
CA LYS A 676 0.27 0.12 23.23
C LYS A 676 -0.43 -0.77 24.27
N GLN A 677 0.32 -1.48 25.11
CA GLN A 677 -0.25 -2.31 26.19
C GLN A 677 -0.95 -1.44 27.24
N LEU A 678 -0.38 -0.27 27.54
CA LEU A 678 -1.03 0.70 28.43
C LEU A 678 -2.29 1.29 27.79
N THR A 679 -2.31 1.52 26.48
CA THR A 679 -3.52 1.91 25.75
C THR A 679 -4.64 0.90 25.93
N THR A 680 -4.36 -0.39 25.72
CA THR A 680 -5.35 -1.45 25.91
C THR A 680 -5.83 -1.50 27.36
N PHE A 681 -4.93 -1.38 28.33
CA PHE A 681 -5.28 -1.36 29.75
C PHE A 681 -6.19 -0.18 30.11
N ILE A 682 -5.85 1.03 29.66
CA ILE A 682 -6.66 2.23 29.91
C ILE A 682 -8.03 2.11 29.26
N ALA A 683 -8.10 1.60 28.02
CA ALA A 683 -9.37 1.39 27.33
C ALA A 683 -10.29 0.44 28.12
N SER A 684 -9.76 -0.71 28.54
CA SER A 684 -10.49 -1.66 29.39
C SER A 684 -10.90 -1.05 30.74
N PHE A 685 -10.05 -0.22 31.34
CA PHE A 685 -10.39 0.49 32.57
C PHE A 685 -11.59 1.43 32.40
N PHE A 686 -11.67 2.20 31.31
CA PHE A 686 -12.82 3.06 31.03
C PHE A 686 -14.10 2.28 30.75
N GLU A 687 -13.99 1.12 30.08
CA GLU A 687 -15.13 0.23 29.87
C GLU A 687 -15.66 -0.31 31.21
N ILE A 688 -14.76 -0.74 32.11
CA ILE A 688 -15.09 -1.16 33.47
C ILE A 688 -15.72 -0.01 34.26
N LEU A 689 -15.18 1.20 34.20
CA LEU A 689 -15.78 2.37 34.86
C LEU A 689 -17.17 2.69 34.32
N GLY A 690 -17.39 2.51 33.01
CA GLY A 690 -18.70 2.64 32.38
C GLY A 690 -19.71 1.65 32.95
N ALA A 691 -19.32 0.40 33.15
CA ALA A 691 -20.15 -0.63 33.78
C ALA A 691 -20.40 -0.33 35.28
N ILE A 692 -19.36 0.10 36.00
CA ILE A 692 -19.44 0.46 37.41
C ILE A 692 -20.41 1.62 37.64
N LYS A 693 -20.50 2.60 36.72
CA LYS A 693 -21.49 3.69 36.81
C LYS A 693 -22.92 3.16 36.90
N TRP A 694 -23.27 2.18 36.08
CA TRP A 694 -24.60 1.58 36.09
C TRP A 694 -24.85 0.80 37.38
N PHE A 695 -23.84 0.09 37.87
CA PHE A 695 -23.91 -0.60 39.15
C PHE A 695 -24.16 0.38 40.31
N PHE A 696 -23.42 1.50 40.39
CA PHE A 696 -23.64 2.53 41.40
C PHE A 696 -25.01 3.18 41.29
N LEU A 697 -25.54 3.37 40.08
CA LEU A 697 -26.89 3.89 39.89
C LEU A 697 -27.93 2.93 40.49
N VAL A 698 -27.82 1.63 40.21
CA VAL A 698 -28.70 0.60 40.79
C VAL A 698 -28.56 0.58 42.32
N LEU A 699 -27.34 0.65 42.84
CA LEU A 699 -27.09 0.67 44.28
C LEU A 699 -27.68 1.92 44.95
N MET A 700 -27.58 3.09 44.31
CA MET A 700 -28.17 4.34 44.80
C MET A 700 -29.69 4.26 44.83
N VAL A 701 -30.33 3.69 43.79
CA VAL A 701 -31.78 3.46 43.76
C VAL A 701 -32.20 2.50 44.87
N ALA A 702 -31.49 1.38 45.03
CA ALA A 702 -31.76 0.40 46.08
C ALA A 702 -31.61 1.01 47.48
N LYS A 703 -30.55 1.81 47.70
CA LYS A 703 -30.32 2.51 48.97
C LYS A 703 -31.41 3.55 49.26
N SER A 704 -31.82 4.31 48.26
CA SER A 704 -32.91 5.29 48.41
C SER A 704 -34.23 4.59 48.77
N ASN A 705 -34.56 3.47 48.11
CA ASN A 705 -35.75 2.69 48.43
C ASN A 705 -35.69 2.08 49.84
N PHE A 706 -34.52 1.57 50.25
CA PHE A 706 -34.32 1.04 51.60
C PHE A 706 -34.43 2.14 52.66
N LEU A 707 -33.85 3.31 52.42
CA LEU A 707 -33.98 4.46 53.32
C LEU A 707 -35.45 4.88 53.45
N GLU A 708 -36.19 4.96 52.34
CA GLU A 708 -37.63 5.26 52.38
C GLU A 708 -38.41 4.22 53.20
N PHE A 709 -38.12 2.94 53.01
CA PHE A 709 -38.72 1.87 53.79
C PHE A 709 -38.45 2.03 55.30
N VAL A 710 -37.19 2.27 55.68
CA VAL A 710 -36.81 2.48 57.09
C VAL A 710 -37.51 3.71 57.67
N PHE A 711 -37.55 4.83 56.94
CA PHE A 711 -38.25 6.04 57.40
C PHE A 711 -39.74 5.79 57.59
N ARG A 712 -40.41 5.10 56.64
CA ARG A 712 -41.83 4.74 56.79
C ARG A 712 -42.07 3.82 57.98
N SER A 713 -41.24 2.79 58.16
CA SER A 713 -41.33 1.90 59.32
C SER A 713 -41.13 2.64 60.65
N SER A 714 -40.18 3.59 60.71
CA SER A 714 -39.96 4.42 61.91
C SER A 714 -41.07 5.43 62.19
N THR A 715 -41.94 5.72 61.22
CA THR A 715 -43.10 6.62 61.42
C THR A 715 -44.34 5.84 61.87
N ILE A 716 -44.38 4.53 61.59
CA ILE A 716 -45.47 3.63 61.99
C ILE A 716 -45.29 3.12 63.42
N PHE A 717 -44.03 2.93 63.84
CA PHE A 717 -43.66 2.69 65.24
C PHE A 717 -43.67 4.00 66.04
#